data_AF-A0A660UZN1-F1
#
_entry.id   AF-A0A660UZN1-F1
#
_cell.length_a   1.000
_cell.length_b   1.000
_cell.length_c   1.000
_cell.angle_alpha   90.00
_cell.angle_beta   90.00
_cell.angle_gamma   90.00
#
_symmetry.space_group_name_H-M   'P 1'
#
loop_
_entity.id
_entity.type
_entity.pdbx_description
1 polymer ?
#
loop_
_entity_poly.entity_id
_entity_poly.type
_entity_poly.pdbx_seq_one_letter_code
_entity_poly.pdbx_strand_id
1 'polypeptide(L)'
;MTEQNEQAQQDSSQPQEAQNNNKQLILSFVIAAVAVAWGIKNPSTALRILAVMLGFGGIIMIHEFGHFIVAKLGGIKVEAFSIGMGPVVLGIRKLKKGWKIRLLPKIGEEQVVEEGDNETEYQIALLPIGGFVRMLGQSDTGAADESSDPRAYANRPIGVRIATVAAGVVFNAVGAIIIFMVLFMNGIDLKPAVVGRVVPNSPAYDAGLKEGDKIVAVNGERFVDFESIILAPALSEPGEPISFVKQLPDGTEEDIKIIAEKRTGDPSSLRKTGISPAMTLTIEPRIQRDPQLVEDIYKLTGLYPGDEVKAINGQAVQTPWGFVQRQAQIFQSQAELTVSRQWPPSEDTDAARTTIAVNLPMEVAPVVDNFRNEYDLANFCSLVPRLKVKAIYQPPKVVSLFGRLKKAILRQSLSEQAGEVPAFQEGDILVKVAAQELPNFRQLRELATEFKNKPMPVTVLRQNEDGSEQAVEITVLPKSDPATGRVLMGIAAVLDMDSPVVAQAISMPGQTAISGLPAGATVVAVDGQSVSNFYEVAALFLKNKGQKVSVDYRFNGVAGGAATDISEYEPIHAKASIAIGIPFADLTHEFRASNPIEATQMGLKKAWQFVWRSYVTLGRLFQRSVPVSALSGPVGIISMTYQVAGDSLDHYLYFLGLISSCLAVMNLLPLPVLDGGHIVILLIEKISGKPINERILAMAMYIGMALLLGLVLVITYNDLIRLLF
;
A
#
# COMPACT_ATOMS: atom_id res chain seq x y z
N MET A 1 42.32 -47.44 -44.68
CA MET A 1 40.90 -47.12 -44.88
C MET A 1 40.22 -46.49 -43.66
N THR A 2 40.92 -46.32 -42.53
CA THR A 2 40.31 -45.79 -41.29
C THR A 2 40.59 -44.30 -41.04
N GLU A 3 41.68 -43.73 -41.55
CA GLU A 3 42.01 -42.30 -41.36
C GLU A 3 41.24 -41.33 -42.29
N GLN A 4 40.74 -41.80 -43.44
CA GLN A 4 39.92 -40.96 -44.34
C GLN A 4 38.45 -40.81 -43.89
N ASN A 5 37.98 -41.62 -42.95
CA ASN A 5 36.61 -41.53 -42.43
C ASN A 5 36.47 -40.60 -41.21
N GLU A 6 37.53 -40.37 -40.43
CA GLU A 6 37.48 -39.44 -39.29
C GLU A 6 37.57 -37.97 -39.74
N GLN A 7 38.34 -37.67 -40.79
CA GLN A 7 38.36 -36.32 -41.38
C GLN A 7 37.04 -35.93 -42.06
N ALA A 8 36.28 -36.87 -42.61
CA ALA A 8 34.98 -36.59 -43.21
C ALA A 8 33.84 -36.37 -42.18
N GLN A 9 34.02 -36.84 -40.93
CA GLN A 9 33.06 -36.62 -39.84
C GLN A 9 33.31 -35.34 -39.05
N GLN A 10 34.53 -34.80 -39.05
CA GLN A 10 34.82 -33.46 -38.48
C GLN A 10 34.45 -32.30 -39.41
N ASP A 11 34.43 -32.51 -40.73
CA ASP A 11 34.11 -31.46 -41.72
C ASP A 11 32.59 -31.27 -41.95
N SER A 12 31.75 -32.18 -41.44
CA SER A 12 30.28 -32.14 -41.60
C SER A 12 29.52 -31.55 -40.40
N SER A 13 30.18 -31.34 -39.26
CA SER A 13 29.59 -30.72 -38.06
C SER A 13 29.79 -29.20 -37.99
N GLN A 14 30.86 -28.67 -38.58
CA GLN A 14 31.13 -27.22 -38.63
C GLN A 14 30.07 -26.38 -39.39
N PRO A 15 29.47 -26.85 -40.51
CA PRO A 15 28.45 -26.06 -41.21
C PRO A 15 27.14 -25.93 -40.42
N GLN A 16 26.78 -26.92 -39.61
CA GLN A 16 25.52 -26.94 -38.85
C GLN A 16 25.55 -25.97 -37.65
N GLU A 17 26.67 -25.84 -36.94
CA GLU A 17 26.83 -24.86 -35.86
C GLU A 17 26.84 -23.41 -36.39
N ALA A 18 27.58 -23.15 -37.48
CA ALA A 18 27.61 -21.82 -38.11
C ALA A 18 26.23 -21.41 -38.65
N GLN A 19 25.47 -22.35 -39.20
CA GLN A 19 24.12 -22.10 -39.74
C GLN A 19 23.08 -21.90 -38.62
N ASN A 20 23.22 -22.58 -37.47
CA ASN A 20 22.40 -22.32 -36.28
C ASN A 20 22.70 -20.96 -35.64
N ASN A 21 23.98 -20.58 -35.54
CA ASN A 21 24.38 -19.26 -35.04
C ASN A 21 23.83 -18.12 -35.92
N ASN A 22 23.86 -18.28 -37.25
CA ASN A 22 23.28 -17.30 -38.18
C ASN A 22 21.74 -17.21 -38.06
N LYS A 23 21.03 -18.32 -37.84
CA LYS A 23 19.58 -18.30 -37.58
C LYS A 23 19.23 -17.60 -36.26
N GLN A 24 20.00 -17.84 -35.19
CA GLN A 24 19.82 -17.15 -33.92
C GLN A 24 20.12 -15.64 -34.04
N LEU A 25 21.11 -15.27 -34.84
CA LEU A 25 21.45 -13.88 -35.16
C LEU A 25 20.31 -13.17 -35.90
N ILE A 26 19.79 -13.78 -36.97
CA ILE A 26 18.67 -13.23 -37.74
C ILE A 26 17.44 -13.10 -36.84
N LEU A 27 17.13 -14.10 -36.02
CA LEU A 27 16.02 -14.05 -35.08
C LEU A 27 16.18 -12.92 -34.05
N SER A 28 17.38 -12.72 -33.51
CA SER A 28 17.68 -11.65 -32.54
C SER A 28 17.55 -10.26 -33.18
N PHE A 29 18.04 -10.08 -34.41
CA PHE A 29 17.86 -8.85 -35.18
C PHE A 29 16.39 -8.58 -35.52
N VAL A 30 15.63 -9.61 -35.89
CA VAL A 30 14.19 -9.48 -36.14
C VAL A 30 13.45 -9.09 -34.86
N ILE A 31 13.74 -9.72 -33.72
CA ILE A 31 13.14 -9.37 -32.43
C ILE A 31 13.50 -7.92 -32.06
N ALA A 32 14.77 -7.52 -32.20
CA ALA A 32 15.20 -6.15 -31.93
C ALA A 32 14.53 -5.14 -32.86
N ALA A 33 14.43 -5.42 -34.17
CA ALA A 33 13.76 -4.56 -35.13
C ALA A 33 12.25 -4.44 -34.85
N VAL A 34 11.59 -5.54 -34.48
CA VAL A 34 10.18 -5.54 -34.06
C VAL A 34 10.00 -4.74 -32.77
N ALA A 35 10.88 -4.91 -31.78
CA ALA A 35 10.83 -4.15 -30.53
C ALA A 35 11.05 -2.65 -30.76
N VAL A 36 12.00 -2.27 -31.62
CA VAL A 36 12.24 -0.87 -32.01
C VAL A 36 11.04 -0.31 -32.77
N ALA A 37 10.51 -1.03 -33.76
CA ALA A 37 9.33 -0.60 -34.50
C ALA A 37 8.09 -0.46 -33.60
N TRP A 38 7.92 -1.36 -32.63
CA TRP A 38 6.87 -1.26 -31.62
C TRP A 38 7.08 -0.07 -30.68
N GLY A 39 8.33 0.18 -30.26
CA GLY A 39 8.67 1.31 -29.40
C GLY A 39 8.47 2.66 -30.08
N ILE A 40 8.77 2.76 -31.38
CA ILE A 40 8.46 3.95 -32.19
C ILE A 40 6.94 4.18 -32.26
N LYS A 41 6.14 3.11 -32.34
CA LYS A 41 4.66 3.21 -32.31
C LYS A 41 4.09 3.52 -30.92
N ASN A 42 4.82 3.22 -29.85
CA ASN A 42 4.37 3.36 -28.46
C ASN A 42 5.43 4.09 -27.60
N PRO A 43 5.77 5.35 -27.93
CA PRO A 43 6.94 6.02 -27.37
C PRO A 43 6.86 6.22 -25.85
N SER A 44 5.68 6.51 -25.31
CA SER A 44 5.46 6.68 -23.86
C SER A 44 5.69 5.38 -23.09
N THR A 45 5.10 4.28 -23.56
CA THR A 45 5.28 2.94 -23.00
C THR A 45 6.74 2.50 -23.10
N ALA A 46 7.38 2.72 -24.25
CA ALA A 46 8.78 2.39 -24.47
C ALA A 46 9.71 3.16 -23.53
N LEU A 47 9.47 4.46 -23.34
CA LEU A 47 10.25 5.29 -22.43
C LEU A 47 10.11 4.81 -20.97
N ARG A 48 8.90 4.43 -20.53
CA ARG A 48 8.68 3.88 -19.19
C ARG A 48 9.40 2.55 -18.99
N ILE A 49 9.31 1.64 -19.96
CA ILE A 49 10.04 0.36 -19.92
C ILE A 49 11.55 0.59 -19.86
N LEU A 50 12.05 1.51 -20.69
CA LEU A 50 13.46 1.88 -20.69
C LEU A 50 13.88 2.47 -19.34
N ALA A 51 13.07 3.36 -18.76
CA ALA A 51 13.30 3.90 -17.42
C ALA A 51 13.38 2.77 -16.40
N VAL A 52 12.40 1.85 -16.36
CA VAL A 52 12.45 0.67 -15.46
C VAL A 52 13.77 -0.10 -15.61
N MET A 53 14.17 -0.44 -16.83
CA MET A 53 15.43 -1.15 -17.09
C MET A 53 16.64 -0.37 -16.57
N LEU A 54 16.74 0.93 -16.90
CA LEU A 54 17.84 1.78 -16.49
C LEU A 54 17.90 1.98 -14.97
N GLY A 55 16.76 2.09 -14.28
CA GLY A 55 16.70 2.20 -12.82
C GLY A 55 17.20 0.96 -12.11
N PHE A 56 16.67 -0.22 -12.48
CA PHE A 56 17.14 -1.48 -11.89
C PHE A 56 18.60 -1.75 -12.25
N GLY A 57 18.98 -1.54 -13.52
CA GLY A 57 20.37 -1.63 -13.96
C GLY A 57 21.29 -0.70 -13.18
N GLY A 58 20.86 0.53 -12.93
CA GLY A 58 21.60 1.52 -12.15
C GLY A 58 21.81 1.11 -10.70
N ILE A 59 20.77 0.63 -10.02
CA ILE A 59 20.89 0.20 -8.61
C ILE A 59 21.81 -1.04 -8.50
N ILE A 60 21.65 -2.02 -9.39
CA ILE A 60 22.54 -3.20 -9.40
C ILE A 60 23.97 -2.77 -9.76
N MET A 61 24.17 -1.83 -10.68
CA MET A 61 25.50 -1.33 -11.00
C MET A 61 26.18 -0.67 -9.78
N ILE A 62 25.44 0.09 -8.96
CA ILE A 62 25.97 0.65 -7.71
C ILE A 62 26.45 -0.47 -6.76
N HIS A 63 25.68 -1.55 -6.66
CA HIS A 63 26.05 -2.74 -5.89
C HIS A 63 27.36 -3.37 -6.39
N GLU A 64 27.41 -3.71 -7.68
CA GLU A 64 28.58 -4.31 -8.33
C GLU A 64 29.81 -3.40 -8.22
N PHE A 65 29.62 -2.09 -8.34
CA PHE A 65 30.69 -1.10 -8.20
C PHE A 65 31.33 -1.11 -6.81
N GLY A 66 30.54 -1.41 -5.76
CA GLY A 66 31.04 -1.61 -4.41
C GLY A 66 32.03 -2.78 -4.33
N HIS A 67 31.63 -3.96 -4.81
CA HIS A 67 32.52 -5.12 -4.88
C HIS A 67 33.78 -4.81 -5.69
N PHE A 68 33.61 -4.17 -6.85
CA PHE A 68 34.71 -3.81 -7.75
C PHE A 68 35.77 -2.94 -7.08
N ILE A 69 35.36 -1.81 -6.46
CA ILE A 69 36.28 -0.88 -5.83
C ILE A 69 37.06 -1.57 -4.72
N VAL A 70 36.36 -2.27 -3.82
CA VAL A 70 37.00 -2.85 -2.64
C VAL A 70 37.86 -4.05 -3.02
N ALA A 71 37.47 -4.82 -4.03
CA ALA A 71 38.31 -5.88 -4.60
C ALA A 71 39.65 -5.30 -5.11
N LYS A 72 39.59 -4.24 -5.93
CA LYS A 72 40.79 -3.57 -6.45
C LYS A 72 41.68 -3.00 -5.36
N LEU A 73 41.11 -2.30 -4.38
CA LEU A 73 41.85 -1.75 -3.24
C LEU A 73 42.43 -2.86 -2.35
N GLY A 74 41.76 -4.00 -2.25
CA GLY A 74 42.22 -5.21 -1.56
C GLY A 74 43.26 -6.02 -2.33
N GLY A 75 43.64 -5.58 -3.53
CA GLY A 75 44.58 -6.26 -4.41
C GLY A 75 44.02 -7.52 -5.07
N ILE A 76 42.71 -7.73 -5.08
CA ILE A 76 42.08 -8.83 -5.80
C ILE A 76 42.10 -8.52 -7.29
N LYS A 77 42.52 -9.48 -8.11
CA LYS A 77 42.48 -9.34 -9.57
C LYS A 77 41.02 -9.45 -10.04
N VAL A 78 40.51 -8.39 -10.64
CA VAL A 78 39.18 -8.36 -11.25
C VAL A 78 39.33 -8.58 -12.75
N GLU A 79 38.80 -9.65 -13.29
CA GLU A 79 38.92 -9.97 -14.71
C GLU A 79 38.00 -9.12 -15.58
N ALA A 80 36.77 -8.88 -15.14
CA ALA A 80 35.78 -8.10 -15.87
C ALA A 80 34.88 -7.29 -14.93
N PHE A 81 34.53 -6.08 -15.36
CA PHE A 81 33.49 -5.24 -14.77
C PHE A 81 32.50 -4.87 -15.86
N SER A 82 31.26 -5.34 -15.73
CA SER A 82 30.22 -5.22 -16.75
C SER A 82 29.09 -4.31 -16.31
N ILE A 83 28.74 -3.34 -17.17
CA ILE A 83 27.50 -2.59 -17.10
C ILE A 83 26.50 -3.23 -18.06
N GLY A 84 25.39 -3.73 -17.54
CA GLY A 84 24.43 -4.51 -18.31
C GLY A 84 24.82 -5.97 -18.51
N MET A 85 23.93 -6.70 -19.19
CA MET A 85 24.03 -8.14 -19.45
C MET A 85 23.95 -8.47 -20.94
N GLY A 86 24.42 -9.67 -21.29
CA GLY A 86 24.37 -10.19 -22.67
C GLY A 86 25.59 -9.79 -23.53
N PRO A 87 25.43 -9.75 -24.87
CA PRO A 87 26.54 -9.49 -25.77
C PRO A 87 27.20 -8.12 -25.52
N VAL A 88 28.53 -8.11 -25.49
CA VAL A 88 29.30 -6.89 -25.23
C VAL A 88 29.29 -5.98 -26.45
N VAL A 89 28.78 -4.77 -26.27
CA VAL A 89 28.75 -3.72 -27.30
C VAL A 89 30.08 -2.97 -27.33
N LEU A 90 30.63 -2.67 -26.16
CA LEU A 90 31.91 -1.98 -25.99
C LEU A 90 32.70 -2.65 -24.87
N GLY A 91 33.92 -3.10 -25.15
CA GLY A 91 34.86 -3.63 -24.16
C GLY A 91 36.18 -2.88 -24.22
N ILE A 92 36.65 -2.37 -23.10
CA ILE A 92 37.90 -1.61 -23.00
C ILE A 92 38.81 -2.32 -22.01
N ARG A 93 39.98 -2.78 -22.49
CA ARG A 93 40.98 -3.45 -21.66
C ARG A 93 42.33 -2.76 -21.78
N LYS A 94 42.97 -2.49 -20.64
CA LYS A 94 44.34 -1.96 -20.58
C LYS A 94 45.34 -3.11 -20.66
N LEU A 95 46.20 -3.11 -21.68
CA LEU A 95 47.28 -4.09 -21.91
C LEU A 95 48.65 -3.45 -21.62
N LYS A 96 49.70 -4.26 -21.50
CA LYS A 96 51.09 -3.79 -21.32
C LYS A 96 51.56 -2.82 -22.43
N LYS A 97 51.02 -2.95 -23.65
CA LYS A 97 51.41 -2.16 -24.84
C LYS A 97 50.37 -1.12 -25.29
N GLY A 98 49.30 -0.86 -24.52
CA GLY A 98 48.26 0.12 -24.88
C GLY A 98 46.84 -0.31 -24.49
N TRP A 99 45.83 0.28 -25.12
CA TRP A 99 44.42 -0.05 -24.90
C TRP A 99 43.90 -0.96 -26.02
N LYS A 100 43.19 -2.03 -25.65
CA LYS A 100 42.40 -2.85 -26.58
C LYS A 100 40.95 -2.42 -26.45
N ILE A 101 40.39 -1.91 -27.54
CA ILE A 101 38.97 -1.55 -27.65
C ILE A 101 38.29 -2.60 -28.51
N ARG A 102 37.29 -3.28 -27.94
CA ARG A 102 36.37 -4.18 -28.62
C ARG A 102 35.09 -3.40 -28.91
N LEU A 103 34.73 -3.29 -30.18
CA LEU A 103 33.47 -2.71 -30.66
C LEU A 103 32.64 -3.81 -31.32
N LEU A 104 31.36 -3.84 -30.99
CA LEU A 104 30.34 -4.76 -31.49
C LEU A 104 30.50 -6.21 -30.97
N PRO A 105 29.38 -6.94 -30.80
CA PRO A 105 29.42 -8.31 -30.30
C PRO A 105 30.09 -9.24 -31.32
N LYS A 106 31.18 -9.90 -30.92
CA LYS A 106 31.73 -11.06 -31.63
C LYS A 106 31.01 -12.31 -31.13
N ILE A 107 30.17 -12.92 -31.97
CA ILE A 107 29.38 -14.11 -31.62
C ILE A 107 30.06 -15.33 -32.25
N GLY A 108 30.46 -16.31 -31.44
CA GLY A 108 31.00 -17.60 -31.91
C GLY A 108 32.52 -17.78 -31.85
N GLU A 109 33.32 -16.83 -31.35
CA GLU A 109 34.72 -17.08 -30.97
C GLU A 109 34.79 -17.44 -29.48
N GLU A 110 35.35 -18.61 -29.15
CA GLU A 110 35.70 -18.96 -27.78
C GLU A 110 36.67 -17.89 -27.22
N GLN A 111 36.33 -17.34 -26.05
CA GLN A 111 37.07 -16.24 -25.47
C GLN A 111 38.39 -16.76 -24.88
N VAL A 112 39.43 -16.86 -25.69
CA VAL A 112 40.79 -17.11 -25.19
C VAL A 112 41.28 -15.86 -24.47
N VAL A 113 41.30 -15.92 -23.14
CA VAL A 113 41.91 -14.90 -22.29
C VAL A 113 43.42 -14.97 -22.53
N GLU A 114 43.97 -14.05 -23.34
CA GLU A 114 45.43 -13.91 -23.44
C GLU A 114 46.01 -13.66 -22.04
N GLU A 115 46.85 -14.60 -21.56
CA GLU A 115 47.58 -14.45 -20.31
C GLU A 115 48.51 -13.24 -20.40
N GLY A 116 48.14 -12.20 -19.65
CA GLY A 116 48.84 -10.94 -19.61
C GLY A 116 48.56 -10.17 -18.33
N ASP A 117 49.59 -9.51 -17.84
CA ASP A 117 49.77 -9.03 -16.47
C ASP A 117 49.03 -7.70 -16.12
N ASN A 118 47.84 -7.43 -16.67
CA ASN A 118 46.94 -6.33 -16.27
C ASN A 118 45.53 -6.56 -16.84
N GLU A 119 44.41 -6.15 -16.22
CA GLU A 119 44.10 -5.99 -14.80
C GLU A 119 42.57 -5.97 -14.56
N THR A 120 41.76 -5.53 -15.55
CA THR A 120 40.28 -5.63 -15.67
C THR A 120 39.82 -5.28 -17.09
N GLU A 121 38.83 -5.98 -17.64
CA GLU A 121 38.07 -5.53 -18.81
C GLU A 121 36.81 -4.75 -18.37
N TYR A 122 36.71 -3.49 -18.77
CA TYR A 122 35.51 -2.68 -18.56
C TYR A 122 34.59 -2.85 -19.77
N GLN A 123 33.37 -3.33 -19.55
CA GLN A 123 32.46 -3.63 -20.65
C GLN A 123 31.07 -3.04 -20.46
N ILE A 124 30.47 -2.63 -21.57
CA ILE A 124 29.07 -2.23 -21.68
C ILE A 124 28.38 -3.26 -22.55
N ALA A 125 27.40 -3.96 -21.99
CA ALA A 125 26.61 -4.95 -22.68
C ALA A 125 25.32 -4.34 -23.26
N LEU A 126 24.72 -5.06 -24.20
CA LEU A 126 23.57 -4.56 -24.97
C LEU A 126 22.33 -4.32 -24.10
N LEU A 127 22.06 -5.19 -23.12
CA LEU A 127 20.89 -5.06 -22.27
C LEU A 127 21.25 -4.26 -21.02
N PRO A 128 20.63 -3.09 -20.78
CA PRO A 128 20.93 -2.24 -19.63
C PRO A 128 20.25 -2.75 -18.34
N ILE A 129 20.22 -4.07 -18.14
CA ILE A 129 19.70 -4.73 -16.95
C ILE A 129 20.87 -5.35 -16.21
N GLY A 130 21.02 -4.97 -14.94
CA GLY A 130 22.08 -5.49 -14.08
C GLY A 130 23.51 -5.13 -14.50
N GLY A 131 24.43 -5.97 -14.06
CA GLY A 131 25.87 -5.89 -14.27
C GLY A 131 26.54 -7.04 -13.50
N PHE A 132 27.85 -7.18 -13.61
CA PHE A 132 28.58 -8.13 -12.79
C PHE A 132 30.05 -7.74 -12.62
N VAL A 133 30.63 -8.17 -11.51
CA VAL A 133 32.08 -8.16 -11.27
C VAL A 133 32.61 -9.59 -11.28
N ARG A 134 33.53 -9.89 -12.19
CA ARG A 134 34.21 -11.19 -12.21
C ARG A 134 35.57 -11.08 -11.52
N MET A 135 35.71 -11.70 -10.36
CA MET A 135 36.95 -11.75 -9.59
C MET A 135 37.70 -13.07 -9.85
N LEU A 136 39.02 -13.00 -9.97
CA LEU A 136 39.85 -14.19 -10.14
C LEU A 136 39.72 -15.10 -8.91
N GLY A 137 39.44 -16.39 -9.11
CA GLY A 137 39.37 -17.38 -8.03
C GLY A 137 38.08 -17.32 -7.20
N GLN A 138 37.05 -16.63 -7.68
CA GLN A 138 35.68 -16.69 -7.13
C GLN A 138 34.79 -17.41 -8.13
N SER A 139 34.29 -18.60 -7.79
CA SER A 139 33.24 -19.25 -8.59
C SER A 139 31.86 -18.69 -8.24
N ASP A 140 30.94 -18.77 -9.21
CA ASP A 140 29.52 -18.41 -9.02
C ASP A 140 28.80 -19.27 -7.97
N THR A 141 29.41 -20.39 -7.55
CA THR A 141 28.88 -21.31 -6.53
C THR A 141 29.46 -21.09 -5.13
N GLY A 142 30.37 -20.12 -4.98
CA GLY A 142 31.07 -19.85 -3.73
C GLY A 142 32.26 -20.77 -3.42
N ALA A 143 32.49 -21.83 -4.22
CA ALA A 143 33.73 -22.59 -4.17
C ALA A 143 34.89 -21.73 -4.72
N ALA A 144 36.06 -21.80 -4.10
CA ALA A 144 37.23 -21.15 -4.66
C ALA A 144 37.72 -21.98 -5.85
N ASP A 145 37.81 -21.40 -7.05
CA ASP A 145 38.60 -22.03 -8.10
C ASP A 145 40.06 -22.00 -7.65
N GLU A 146 40.71 -23.16 -7.58
CA GLU A 146 42.12 -23.25 -7.18
C GLU A 146 42.98 -22.47 -8.18
N SER A 147 43.38 -21.26 -7.77
CA SER A 147 44.31 -20.42 -8.51
C SER A 147 45.55 -20.21 -7.67
N SER A 148 46.73 -20.39 -8.27
CA SER A 148 48.01 -20.12 -7.62
C SER A 148 48.38 -18.63 -7.59
N ASP A 149 47.60 -17.76 -8.26
CA ASP A 149 47.86 -16.30 -8.25
C ASP A 149 47.58 -15.73 -6.85
N PRO A 150 48.54 -15.06 -6.19
CA PRO A 150 48.33 -14.42 -4.89
C PRO A 150 47.24 -13.34 -4.88
N ARG A 151 46.84 -12.84 -6.06
CA ARG A 151 45.76 -11.87 -6.24
C ARG A 151 44.39 -12.53 -6.42
N ALA A 152 44.31 -13.86 -6.41
CA ALA A 152 43.02 -14.56 -6.42
C ALA A 152 42.24 -14.27 -5.13
N TYR A 153 40.93 -14.14 -5.25
CA TYR A 153 40.01 -13.84 -4.15
C TYR A 153 40.21 -14.78 -2.96
N ALA A 154 40.29 -16.10 -3.22
CA ALA A 154 40.49 -17.12 -2.20
C ALA A 154 41.82 -17.00 -1.43
N ASN A 155 42.86 -16.47 -2.08
CA ASN A 155 44.21 -16.34 -1.52
C ASN A 155 44.40 -15.05 -0.70
N ARG A 156 43.40 -14.16 -0.66
CA ARG A 156 43.47 -12.91 0.11
C ARG A 156 43.07 -13.12 1.57
N PRO A 157 43.58 -12.28 2.50
CA PRO A 157 43.18 -12.35 3.90
C PRO A 157 41.67 -12.29 4.04
N ILE A 158 41.11 -13.09 4.96
CA ILE A 158 39.66 -13.20 5.16
C ILE A 158 39.00 -11.82 5.39
N GLY A 159 39.68 -10.90 6.08
CA GLY A 159 39.19 -9.53 6.26
C GLY A 159 38.98 -8.76 4.95
N VAL A 160 39.87 -8.94 3.96
CA VAL A 160 39.75 -8.32 2.63
C VAL A 160 38.60 -8.96 1.85
N ARG A 161 38.45 -10.28 1.93
CA ARG A 161 37.34 -11.02 1.31
C ARG A 161 35.99 -10.55 1.88
N ILE A 162 35.87 -10.49 3.22
CA ILE A 162 34.68 -9.98 3.91
C ILE A 162 34.39 -8.54 3.50
N ALA A 163 35.40 -7.66 3.51
CA ALA A 163 35.20 -6.26 3.13
C ALA A 163 34.71 -6.13 1.68
N THR A 164 35.25 -6.95 0.76
CA THR A 164 34.85 -6.96 -0.65
C THR A 164 33.40 -7.39 -0.83
N VAL A 165 32.96 -8.45 -0.15
CA VAL A 165 31.56 -8.89 -0.19
C VAL A 165 30.63 -7.87 0.48
N ALA A 166 31.01 -7.34 1.65
CA ALA A 166 30.20 -6.33 2.33
C ALA A 166 30.08 -5.01 1.53
N ALA A 167 31.03 -4.74 0.64
CA ALA A 167 31.05 -3.50 -0.14
C ALA A 167 29.81 -3.33 -1.03
N GLY A 168 29.29 -4.40 -1.64
CA GLY A 168 28.09 -4.31 -2.46
C GLY A 168 26.87 -3.84 -1.65
N VAL A 169 26.67 -4.40 -0.46
CA VAL A 169 25.62 -3.98 0.49
C VAL A 169 25.80 -2.52 0.90
N VAL A 170 27.01 -2.14 1.30
CA VAL A 170 27.33 -0.78 1.77
C VAL A 170 27.10 0.23 0.65
N PHE A 171 27.50 -0.07 -0.59
CA PHE A 171 27.32 0.85 -1.71
C PHE A 171 25.86 1.03 -2.10
N ASN A 172 25.00 0.01 -1.95
CA ASN A 172 23.55 0.21 -2.10
C ASN A 172 23.01 1.17 -1.03
N ALA A 173 23.40 1.02 0.24
CA ALA A 173 23.00 1.96 1.28
C ALA A 173 23.51 3.38 0.99
N VAL A 174 24.76 3.54 0.55
CA VAL A 174 25.34 4.83 0.14
C VAL A 174 24.63 5.41 -1.08
N GLY A 175 24.31 4.57 -2.08
CA GLY A 175 23.55 4.96 -3.26
C GLY A 175 22.18 5.52 -2.91
N ALA A 176 21.45 4.86 -2.00
CA ALA A 176 20.20 5.38 -1.46
C ALA A 176 20.37 6.75 -0.79
N ILE A 177 21.40 6.91 0.05
CA ILE A 177 21.71 8.19 0.73
C ILE A 177 21.96 9.30 -0.30
N ILE A 178 22.74 9.03 -1.35
CA ILE A 178 23.04 9.99 -2.41
C ILE A 178 21.78 10.34 -3.20
N ILE A 179 20.95 9.35 -3.55
CA ILE A 179 19.68 9.59 -4.26
C ILE A 179 18.77 10.51 -3.43
N PHE A 180 18.58 10.20 -2.14
CA PHE A 180 17.77 11.05 -1.27
C PHE A 180 18.39 12.43 -1.02
N MET A 181 19.72 12.52 -0.91
CA MET A 181 20.43 13.81 -0.82
C MET A 181 20.09 14.69 -2.03
N VAL A 182 20.20 14.14 -3.24
CA VAL A 182 19.86 14.88 -4.48
C VAL A 182 18.38 15.26 -4.50
N LEU A 183 17.48 14.39 -4.06
CA LEU A 183 16.05 14.72 -3.95
C LEU A 183 15.79 15.89 -3.01
N PHE A 184 16.33 15.86 -1.79
CA PHE A 184 16.15 16.94 -0.83
C PHE A 184 16.86 18.23 -1.23
N MET A 185 17.95 18.18 -2.01
CA MET A 185 18.55 19.39 -2.61
C MET A 185 17.60 20.06 -3.62
N ASN A 186 16.89 19.26 -4.42
CA ASN A 186 15.97 19.78 -5.43
C ASN A 186 14.60 20.16 -4.84
N GLY A 187 14.23 19.56 -3.72
CA GLY A 187 12.88 19.63 -3.15
C GLY A 187 12.04 18.44 -3.62
N ILE A 188 11.33 17.81 -2.70
CA ILE A 188 10.39 16.72 -3.00
C ILE A 188 9.12 16.87 -2.18
N ASP A 189 7.98 16.71 -2.84
CA ASP A 189 6.67 16.73 -2.20
C ASP A 189 6.39 15.40 -1.48
N LEU A 190 6.34 15.46 -0.15
CA LEU A 190 5.99 14.30 0.70
C LEU A 190 4.75 14.62 1.55
N LYS A 191 4.11 13.57 2.07
CA LYS A 191 3.00 13.74 3.02
C LYS A 191 3.54 14.36 4.31
N PRO A 192 3.11 15.58 4.68
CA PRO A 192 3.60 16.23 5.87
C PRO A 192 3.08 15.51 7.12
N ALA A 193 3.77 15.73 8.23
CA ALA A 193 3.40 15.24 9.55
C ALA A 193 2.17 15.96 10.14
N VAL A 194 1.06 16.01 9.40
CA VAL A 194 -0.21 16.66 9.78
C VAL A 194 -1.29 15.61 9.99
N VAL A 195 -1.97 15.69 11.13
CA VAL A 195 -3.06 14.78 11.50
C VAL A 195 -4.29 15.10 10.66
N GLY A 196 -4.71 14.17 9.80
CA GLY A 196 -5.91 14.31 8.98
C GLY A 196 -7.18 13.87 9.66
N ARG A 197 -7.16 12.68 10.28
CA ARG A 197 -8.27 12.10 11.03
C ARG A 197 -7.74 11.46 12.31
N VAL A 198 -8.45 11.62 13.41
CA VAL A 198 -8.22 10.89 14.66
C VAL A 198 -9.31 9.83 14.82
N VAL A 199 -8.89 8.58 15.03
CA VAL A 199 -9.78 7.44 15.24
C VAL A 199 -10.27 7.49 16.69
N PRO A 200 -11.59 7.53 16.96
CA PRO A 200 -12.11 7.53 18.33
C PRO A 200 -11.61 6.35 19.18
N ASN A 201 -11.38 6.62 20.47
CA ASN A 201 -10.82 5.69 21.46
C ASN A 201 -9.46 5.08 21.09
N SER A 202 -8.73 5.73 20.17
CA SER A 202 -7.35 5.40 19.87
C SER A 202 -6.38 6.00 20.87
N PRO A 203 -5.13 5.50 20.94
CA PRO A 203 -4.10 6.15 21.73
C PRO A 203 -3.91 7.65 21.42
N ALA A 204 -4.05 8.05 20.15
CA ALA A 204 -3.98 9.46 19.75
C ALA A 204 -5.17 10.27 20.25
N TYR A 205 -6.37 9.69 20.20
CA TYR A 205 -7.59 10.29 20.73
C TYR A 205 -7.48 10.51 22.24
N ASP A 206 -7.06 9.48 22.98
CA ASP A 206 -6.88 9.53 24.43
C ASP A 206 -5.80 10.54 24.84
N ALA A 207 -4.78 10.70 24.00
CA ALA A 207 -3.72 11.69 24.19
C ALA A 207 -4.13 13.12 23.79
N GLY A 208 -5.35 13.32 23.30
CA GLY A 208 -5.89 14.64 22.96
C GLY A 208 -5.42 15.23 21.63
N LEU A 209 -4.87 14.41 20.73
CA LEU A 209 -4.60 14.86 19.36
C LEU A 209 -5.90 15.17 18.62
N LYS A 210 -5.87 16.19 17.77
CA LYS A 210 -6.99 16.66 16.97
C LYS A 210 -6.65 16.71 15.49
N GLU A 211 -7.67 16.67 14.65
CA GLU A 211 -7.48 16.90 13.22
C GLU A 211 -6.92 18.30 12.97
N GLY A 212 -5.90 18.37 12.12
CA GLY A 212 -5.14 19.59 11.82
C GLY A 212 -3.87 19.75 12.67
N ASP A 213 -3.67 18.97 13.73
CA ASP A 213 -2.45 19.05 14.53
C ASP A 213 -1.21 18.75 13.68
N LYS A 214 -0.20 19.61 13.77
CA LYS A 214 1.08 19.46 13.07
C LYS A 214 2.12 18.90 14.03
N ILE A 215 2.62 17.70 13.73
CA ILE A 215 3.69 17.06 14.47
C ILE A 215 5.03 17.53 13.91
N VAL A 216 5.90 18.08 14.76
CA VAL A 216 7.21 18.63 14.39
C VAL A 216 8.39 17.80 14.89
N ALA A 217 8.15 16.87 15.82
CA ALA A 217 9.13 15.87 16.19
C ALA A 217 8.50 14.55 16.63
N VAL A 218 9.22 13.45 16.44
CA VAL A 218 8.86 12.11 16.89
C VAL A 218 10.08 11.45 17.52
N ASN A 219 10.00 11.05 18.79
CA ASN A 219 11.11 10.48 19.57
C ASN A 219 12.42 11.30 19.49
N GLY A 220 12.30 12.62 19.53
CA GLY A 220 13.44 13.56 19.43
C GLY A 220 13.91 13.85 18.00
N GLU A 221 13.45 13.10 16.99
CA GLU A 221 13.75 13.37 15.59
C GLU A 221 12.85 14.49 15.04
N ARG A 222 13.46 15.54 14.48
CA ARG A 222 12.75 16.70 13.89
C ARG A 222 12.51 16.62 12.39
N PHE A 223 13.21 15.72 11.69
CA PHE A 223 12.90 15.45 10.29
C PHE A 223 11.73 14.46 10.25
N VAL A 224 10.51 15.01 10.27
CA VAL A 224 9.27 14.23 10.37
C VAL A 224 8.36 14.47 9.18
N ASP A 225 8.05 13.38 8.52
CA ASP A 225 6.96 13.26 7.56
C ASP A 225 5.89 12.32 8.14
N PHE A 226 4.79 12.11 7.41
CA PHE A 226 3.74 11.23 7.91
C PHE A 226 4.21 9.77 8.07
N GLU A 227 5.16 9.30 7.27
CA GLU A 227 5.74 7.95 7.42
C GLU A 227 6.45 7.79 8.76
N SER A 228 7.11 8.84 9.24
CA SER A 228 7.76 8.87 10.56
C SER A 228 6.74 8.64 11.68
N ILE A 229 5.54 9.20 11.56
CA ILE A 229 4.43 9.04 12.51
C ILE A 229 3.86 7.61 12.49
N ILE A 230 3.86 6.93 11.34
CA ILE A 230 3.37 5.55 11.22
C ILE A 230 4.44 4.54 11.65
N LEU A 231 5.71 4.84 11.38
CA LEU A 231 6.82 3.96 11.69
C LEU A 231 7.08 3.89 13.20
N ALA A 232 7.11 5.03 13.90
CA ALA A 232 7.38 5.06 15.35
C ALA A 232 6.50 4.09 16.19
N PRO A 233 5.15 4.10 16.08
CA PRO A 233 4.30 3.15 16.78
C PRO A 233 4.49 1.73 16.30
N ALA A 234 4.70 1.53 14.99
CA ALA A 234 5.00 0.22 14.47
C ALA A 234 6.30 -0.36 15.07
N LEU A 235 7.25 0.45 15.53
CA LEU A 235 8.51 0.00 16.12
C LEU A 235 8.48 -0.16 17.63
N SER A 236 7.57 0.53 18.31
CA SER A 236 7.49 0.54 19.78
C SER A 236 7.26 -0.85 20.39
N GLU A 237 7.86 -1.08 21.56
CA GLU A 237 7.56 -2.18 22.46
C GLU A 237 6.18 -2.00 23.13
N PRO A 238 5.52 -3.09 23.58
CA PRO A 238 4.26 -2.95 24.30
C PRO A 238 4.44 -2.14 25.58
N GLY A 239 3.67 -1.06 25.74
CA GLY A 239 3.75 -0.17 26.89
C GLY A 239 4.83 0.93 26.77
N GLU A 240 5.62 0.93 25.70
CA GLU A 240 6.62 1.96 25.46
C GLU A 240 5.94 3.27 25.00
N PRO A 241 6.13 4.39 25.71
CA PRO A 241 5.58 5.67 25.31
C PRO A 241 6.38 6.26 24.16
N ILE A 242 5.66 6.71 23.13
CA ILE A 242 6.22 7.41 21.97
C ILE A 242 6.05 8.90 22.22
N SER A 243 7.12 9.68 22.04
CA SER A 243 7.09 11.12 22.22
C SER A 243 6.77 11.81 20.90
N PHE A 244 5.63 12.47 20.80
CA PHE A 244 5.31 13.38 19.71
C PHE A 244 5.41 14.82 20.21
N VAL A 245 5.98 15.71 19.41
CA VAL A 245 5.93 17.16 19.65
C VAL A 245 4.95 17.74 18.64
N LYS A 246 3.84 18.32 19.09
CA LYS A 246 2.93 19.06 18.20
C LYS A 246 3.23 20.56 18.27
N GLN A 247 3.04 21.25 17.16
CA GLN A 247 3.11 22.70 17.06
C GLN A 247 1.72 23.29 17.25
N LEU A 248 1.58 24.20 18.21
CA LEU A 248 0.37 24.95 18.49
C LEU A 248 0.20 26.14 17.51
N PRO A 249 -1.00 26.71 17.37
CA PRO A 249 -1.26 27.81 16.44
C PRO A 249 -0.43 29.07 16.69
N ASP A 250 0.02 29.31 17.92
CA ASP A 250 0.90 30.43 18.30
C ASP A 250 2.39 30.14 18.02
N GLY A 251 2.70 28.96 17.47
CA GLY A 251 4.05 28.50 17.14
C GLY A 251 4.77 27.79 18.30
N THR A 252 4.18 27.76 19.50
CA THR A 252 4.75 27.02 20.63
C THR A 252 4.65 25.50 20.42
N GLU A 253 5.52 24.75 21.09
CA GLU A 253 5.59 23.29 20.97
C GLU A 253 5.04 22.62 22.24
N GLU A 254 4.24 21.57 22.08
CA GLU A 254 3.67 20.78 23.16
C GLU A 254 4.08 19.31 23.00
N ASP A 255 4.68 18.74 24.06
CA ASP A 255 5.03 17.32 24.15
C ASP A 255 3.80 16.47 24.48
N ILE A 256 3.57 15.43 23.69
CA ILE A 256 2.51 14.44 23.86
C ILE A 256 3.14 13.05 23.90
N LYS A 257 2.83 12.28 24.95
CA LYS A 257 3.24 10.88 25.07
C LYS A 257 2.10 9.97 24.71
N ILE A 258 2.33 9.06 23.77
CA ILE A 258 1.32 8.14 23.26
C ILE A 258 1.83 6.71 23.40
N ILE A 259 1.07 5.86 24.09
CA ILE A 259 1.36 4.42 24.16
C ILE A 259 0.59 3.75 23.04
N ALA A 260 1.30 3.29 22.00
CA ALA A 260 0.65 2.69 20.85
C ALA A 260 0.06 1.31 21.15
N GLU A 261 -1.09 1.02 20.55
CA GLU A 261 -1.86 -0.20 20.79
C GLU A 261 -2.13 -0.93 19.48
N LYS A 262 -2.48 -2.22 19.56
CA LYS A 262 -2.94 -2.97 18.38
C LYS A 262 -4.42 -2.66 18.15
N ARG A 263 -4.76 -2.28 16.92
CA ARG A 263 -6.17 -2.08 16.54
C ARG A 263 -6.89 -3.43 16.48
N THR A 264 -8.08 -3.51 17.07
CA THR A 264 -8.91 -4.72 17.02
C THR A 264 -9.32 -5.06 15.58
N GLY A 265 -9.19 -6.33 15.21
CA GLY A 265 -9.51 -6.80 13.85
C GLY A 265 -8.48 -6.43 12.78
N ASP A 266 -7.35 -5.83 13.16
CA ASP A 266 -6.27 -5.50 12.22
C ASP A 266 -5.37 -6.72 11.94
N PRO A 267 -5.36 -7.27 10.72
CA PRO A 267 -4.58 -8.46 10.39
C PRO A 267 -3.07 -8.22 10.44
N SER A 268 -2.62 -6.96 10.38
CA SER A 268 -1.19 -6.62 10.42
C SER A 268 -0.58 -6.76 11.82
N SER A 269 -1.41 -6.82 12.87
CA SER A 269 -0.99 -6.85 14.28
C SER A 269 0.01 -5.74 14.68
N LEU A 270 0.15 -4.69 13.87
CA LEU A 270 1.06 -3.57 14.13
C LEU A 270 0.44 -2.67 15.19
N ARG A 271 1.29 -2.15 16.08
CA ARG A 271 0.88 -1.06 16.98
C ARG A 271 0.69 0.21 16.17
N LYS A 272 -0.37 0.94 16.48
CA LYS A 272 -0.78 2.17 15.82
C LYS A 272 -1.20 3.18 16.88
N THR A 273 -1.18 4.46 16.51
CA THR A 273 -1.71 5.55 17.33
C THR A 273 -3.15 5.90 16.98
N GLY A 274 -3.62 5.52 15.79
CA GLY A 274 -5.00 5.78 15.34
C GLY A 274 -5.17 7.12 14.63
N ILE A 275 -4.17 7.55 13.86
CA ILE A 275 -4.23 8.75 13.02
C ILE A 275 -3.99 8.41 11.55
N SER A 276 -4.60 9.21 10.68
CA SER A 276 -4.48 9.14 9.22
C SER A 276 -3.91 10.44 8.67
N PRO A 277 -3.26 10.43 7.48
CA PRO A 277 -2.69 11.65 6.90
C PRO A 277 -3.80 12.61 6.49
N ALA A 278 -3.49 13.90 6.52
CA ALA A 278 -4.34 14.92 5.93
C ALA A 278 -4.43 14.75 4.40
N MET A 279 -5.62 14.98 3.86
CA MET A 279 -5.88 15.06 2.41
C MET A 279 -6.07 16.53 2.03
N THR A 280 -6.32 16.83 0.76
CA THR A 280 -6.71 18.16 0.29
C THR A 280 -8.24 18.27 0.20
N LEU A 281 -8.74 19.43 -0.23
CA LEU A 281 -10.14 19.60 -0.67
C LEU A 281 -10.29 19.46 -2.18
N THR A 282 -9.25 19.01 -2.87
CA THR A 282 -9.19 18.86 -4.33
C THR A 282 -9.36 17.40 -4.70
N ILE A 283 -10.22 17.11 -5.67
CA ILE A 283 -10.37 15.75 -6.23
C ILE A 283 -9.08 15.38 -6.96
N GLU A 284 -8.52 14.20 -6.68
CA GLU A 284 -7.22 13.74 -7.17
C GLU A 284 -7.05 13.96 -8.68
N PRO A 285 -6.23 14.95 -9.10
CA PRO A 285 -6.08 15.29 -10.52
C PRO A 285 -5.52 14.15 -11.36
N ARG A 286 -4.68 13.28 -10.78
CA ARG A 286 -4.05 12.15 -11.50
C ARG A 286 -5.07 11.15 -12.03
N ILE A 287 -6.30 11.13 -11.49
CA ILE A 287 -7.40 10.30 -11.99
C ILE A 287 -7.69 10.58 -13.47
N GLN A 288 -7.40 11.79 -13.98
CA GLN A 288 -7.55 12.14 -15.39
C GLN A 288 -6.82 11.18 -16.36
N ARG A 289 -5.81 10.45 -15.88
CA ARG A 289 -5.05 9.47 -16.68
C ARG A 289 -5.83 8.19 -16.99
N ASP A 290 -6.97 7.96 -16.32
CA ASP A 290 -7.87 6.83 -16.53
C ASP A 290 -9.28 7.35 -16.91
N PRO A 291 -9.59 7.44 -18.22
CA PRO A 291 -10.87 7.97 -18.69
C PRO A 291 -12.10 7.24 -18.15
N GLN A 292 -12.01 5.92 -17.97
CA GLN A 292 -13.12 5.13 -17.46
C GLN A 292 -13.40 5.47 -16.00
N LEU A 293 -12.34 5.65 -15.21
CA LEU A 293 -12.44 6.01 -13.82
C LEU A 293 -13.02 7.42 -13.62
N VAL A 294 -12.64 8.36 -14.48
CA VAL A 294 -13.24 9.70 -14.53
C VAL A 294 -14.75 9.61 -14.75
N GLU A 295 -15.18 8.80 -15.73
CA GLU A 295 -16.60 8.61 -16.03
C GLU A 295 -17.35 7.98 -14.85
N ASP A 296 -16.76 6.94 -14.23
CA ASP A 296 -17.36 6.25 -13.09
C ASP A 296 -17.52 7.20 -11.88
N ILE A 297 -16.51 8.01 -11.55
CA ILE A 297 -16.60 9.01 -10.47
C ILE A 297 -17.65 10.07 -10.80
N TYR A 298 -17.66 10.58 -12.02
CA TYR A 298 -18.61 11.61 -12.42
C TYR A 298 -20.06 11.10 -12.36
N LYS A 299 -20.32 9.88 -12.81
CA LYS A 299 -21.66 9.27 -12.71
C LYS A 299 -22.12 9.11 -11.26
N LEU A 300 -21.21 8.79 -10.35
CA LEU A 300 -21.52 8.55 -8.94
C LEU A 300 -21.63 9.83 -8.12
N THR A 301 -20.79 10.82 -8.41
CA THR A 301 -20.59 11.98 -7.54
C THR A 301 -20.89 13.30 -8.23
N GLY A 302 -20.98 13.34 -9.55
CA GLY A 302 -21.05 14.59 -10.30
C GLY A 302 -19.76 15.42 -10.25
N LEU A 303 -18.66 14.90 -9.69
CA LEU A 303 -17.36 15.57 -9.54
C LEU A 303 -16.38 15.15 -10.65
N TYR A 304 -15.48 16.06 -11.00
CA TYR A 304 -14.36 15.79 -11.92
C TYR A 304 -13.00 15.86 -11.20
N PRO A 305 -11.95 15.20 -11.73
CA PRO A 305 -10.59 15.41 -11.25
C PRO A 305 -10.21 16.90 -11.25
N GLY A 306 -9.57 17.37 -10.19
CA GLY A 306 -9.17 18.77 -10.02
C GLY A 306 -10.26 19.71 -9.50
N ASP A 307 -11.51 19.25 -9.37
CA ASP A 307 -12.54 20.01 -8.67
C ASP A 307 -12.13 20.30 -7.22
N GLU A 308 -12.39 21.50 -6.74
CA GLU A 308 -12.02 21.92 -5.38
C GLU A 308 -13.28 22.24 -4.56
N VAL A 309 -13.47 21.56 -3.43
CA VAL A 309 -14.61 21.79 -2.53
C VAL A 309 -14.39 23.08 -1.74
N LYS A 310 -15.35 24.00 -1.84
CA LYS A 310 -15.31 25.34 -1.20
C LYS A 310 -16.31 25.49 -0.06
N ALA A 311 -17.44 24.77 -0.11
CA ALA A 311 -18.42 24.75 0.96
C ALA A 311 -19.19 23.43 1.01
N ILE A 312 -19.80 23.15 2.16
CA ILE A 312 -20.77 22.07 2.34
C ILE A 312 -22.01 22.64 3.02
N ASN A 313 -23.20 22.44 2.43
CA ASN A 313 -24.47 23.04 2.84
C ASN A 313 -24.38 24.56 3.08
N GLY A 314 -23.74 25.28 2.15
CA GLY A 314 -23.53 26.73 2.23
C GLY A 314 -22.49 27.19 3.26
N GLN A 315 -21.92 26.29 4.06
CA GLN A 315 -20.86 26.63 5.02
C GLN A 315 -19.49 26.48 4.38
N ALA A 316 -18.75 27.59 4.28
CA ALA A 316 -17.42 27.61 3.68
C ALA A 316 -16.44 26.68 4.43
N VAL A 317 -15.63 25.94 3.66
CA VAL A 317 -14.55 25.08 4.15
C VAL A 317 -13.23 25.55 3.56
N GLN A 318 -12.23 25.78 4.42
CA GLN A 318 -10.88 26.17 4.01
C GLN A 318 -9.88 25.03 4.19
N THR A 319 -10.18 24.11 5.10
CA THR A 319 -9.29 23.03 5.46
C THR A 319 -10.01 21.67 5.37
N PRO A 320 -9.28 20.61 5.05
CA PRO A 320 -9.79 19.24 5.01
C PRO A 320 -10.44 18.80 6.33
N TRP A 321 -9.82 19.11 7.47
CA TRP A 321 -10.37 18.81 8.78
C TRP A 321 -11.63 19.64 9.08
N GLY A 322 -11.68 20.90 8.64
CA GLY A 322 -12.88 21.72 8.73
C GLY A 322 -14.04 21.20 7.89
N PHE A 323 -13.76 20.51 6.79
CA PHE A 323 -14.77 19.79 6.00
C PHE A 323 -15.29 18.56 6.74
N VAL A 324 -14.39 17.72 7.28
CA VAL A 324 -14.78 16.52 8.05
C VAL A 324 -15.62 16.89 9.28
N GLN A 325 -15.25 17.96 10.00
CA GLN A 325 -15.98 18.46 11.17
C GLN A 325 -17.39 18.93 10.81
N ARG A 326 -17.56 19.67 9.71
CA ARG A 326 -18.88 20.12 9.25
C ARG A 326 -19.74 18.97 8.75
N GLN A 327 -19.14 18.08 7.94
CA GLN A 327 -19.82 16.88 7.44
C GLN A 327 -20.42 16.04 8.58
N ALA A 328 -19.67 15.87 9.67
CA ALA A 328 -20.11 15.06 10.81
C ALA A 328 -21.38 15.58 11.51
N GLN A 329 -21.81 16.83 11.23
CA GLN A 329 -23.00 17.46 11.80
C GLN A 329 -24.21 17.44 10.85
N ILE A 330 -24.09 16.85 9.66
CA ILE A 330 -25.14 16.86 8.64
C ILE A 330 -26.00 15.61 8.77
N PHE A 331 -27.08 15.70 9.55
CA PHE A 331 -28.09 14.65 9.67
C PHE A 331 -29.23 14.93 8.69
N GLN A 332 -28.94 14.80 7.40
CA GLN A 332 -29.86 14.92 6.27
C GLN A 332 -29.58 13.78 5.29
N SER A 333 -30.51 13.48 4.37
CA SER A 333 -30.32 12.42 3.36
C SER A 333 -29.32 12.80 2.26
N GLN A 334 -29.07 14.09 2.08
CA GLN A 334 -28.10 14.62 1.11
C GLN A 334 -27.33 15.80 1.70
N ALA A 335 -26.14 16.06 1.15
CA ALA A 335 -25.37 17.27 1.38
C ALA A 335 -25.03 17.92 0.04
N GLU A 336 -25.18 19.24 -0.03
CA GLU A 336 -24.78 20.04 -1.17
C GLU A 336 -23.33 20.48 -1.00
N LEU A 337 -22.47 20.08 -1.93
CA LEU A 337 -21.11 20.61 -2.04
C LEU A 337 -21.10 21.79 -3.00
N THR A 338 -20.55 22.90 -2.56
CA THR A 338 -20.16 24.00 -3.45
C THR A 338 -18.75 23.75 -3.93
N VAL A 339 -18.59 23.59 -5.24
CA VAL A 339 -17.34 23.14 -5.87
C VAL A 339 -16.89 24.17 -6.90
N SER A 340 -15.60 24.48 -6.86
CA SER A 340 -14.92 25.29 -7.87
C SER A 340 -14.37 24.37 -8.94
N ARG A 341 -14.89 24.49 -10.16
CA ARG A 341 -14.60 23.60 -11.29
C ARG A 341 -13.78 24.30 -12.38
N GLN A 342 -12.84 23.56 -12.96
CA GLN A 342 -12.05 23.96 -14.13
C GLN A 342 -12.21 23.02 -15.34
N TRP A 343 -12.89 21.87 -15.16
CA TRP A 343 -13.02 20.82 -16.17
C TRP A 343 -14.49 20.47 -16.44
N PRO A 344 -14.94 20.25 -17.70
CA PRO A 344 -14.16 20.31 -18.93
C PRO A 344 -13.60 21.72 -19.19
N PRO A 345 -12.45 21.84 -19.88
CA PRO A 345 -11.86 23.13 -20.16
C PRO A 345 -12.88 23.98 -20.92
N SER A 346 -13.10 25.19 -20.42
CA SER A 346 -13.77 26.21 -21.20
C SER A 346 -12.97 26.45 -22.49
N GLU A 347 -13.64 26.65 -23.63
CA GLU A 347 -12.97 27.07 -24.88
C GLU A 347 -12.23 28.42 -24.71
N ASP A 348 -12.60 29.18 -23.68
CA ASP A 348 -11.93 30.39 -23.23
C ASP A 348 -10.94 30.06 -22.09
N THR A 349 -9.64 30.21 -22.38
CA THR A 349 -8.54 29.91 -21.44
C THR A 349 -8.39 30.93 -20.31
N ASP A 350 -9.09 32.07 -20.39
CA ASP A 350 -9.15 33.11 -19.35
C ASP A 350 -10.44 33.01 -18.51
N ALA A 351 -11.30 32.01 -18.73
CA ALA A 351 -12.56 31.88 -17.99
C ALA A 351 -12.33 31.63 -16.49
N ALA A 352 -13.00 32.43 -15.66
CA ALA A 352 -13.02 32.26 -14.21
C ALA A 352 -13.56 30.86 -13.83
N ARG A 353 -13.00 30.27 -12.77
CA ARG A 353 -13.48 29.00 -12.19
C ARG A 353 -14.99 29.05 -11.97
N THR A 354 -15.74 28.16 -12.62
CA THR A 354 -17.19 28.09 -12.44
C THR A 354 -17.49 27.45 -11.08
N THR A 355 -18.32 28.12 -10.29
CA THR A 355 -18.83 27.53 -9.05
C THR A 355 -20.10 26.74 -9.35
N ILE A 356 -20.14 25.49 -8.91
CA ILE A 356 -21.29 24.60 -9.10
C ILE A 356 -21.72 23.99 -7.77
N ALA A 357 -22.99 23.60 -7.69
CA ALA A 357 -23.53 22.82 -6.59
C ALA A 357 -23.64 21.34 -7.00
N VAL A 358 -23.20 20.46 -6.12
CA VAL A 358 -23.23 19.00 -6.32
C VAL A 358 -23.89 18.36 -5.11
N ASN A 359 -25.03 17.71 -5.30
CA ASN A 359 -25.76 17.04 -4.23
C ASN A 359 -25.29 15.59 -4.11
N LEU A 360 -24.79 15.23 -2.93
CA LEU A 360 -24.28 13.90 -2.66
C LEU A 360 -25.12 13.23 -1.57
N PRO A 361 -25.40 11.92 -1.69
CA PRO A 361 -26.09 11.18 -0.65
C PRO A 361 -25.25 11.16 0.62
N MET A 362 -25.92 11.35 1.75
CA MET A 362 -25.34 11.21 3.07
C MET A 362 -25.72 9.85 3.64
N GLU A 363 -24.87 9.32 4.50
CA GLU A 363 -25.17 8.16 5.32
C GLU A 363 -24.85 8.46 6.77
N VAL A 364 -25.58 7.80 7.66
CA VAL A 364 -25.25 7.79 9.08
C VAL A 364 -24.86 6.38 9.47
N ALA A 365 -23.62 6.25 9.88
CA ALA A 365 -23.02 4.99 10.27
C ALA A 365 -22.69 5.01 11.77
N PRO A 366 -22.46 3.85 12.39
CA PRO A 366 -21.78 3.81 13.67
C PRO A 366 -20.45 4.58 13.60
N VAL A 367 -19.91 4.91 14.76
CA VAL A 367 -18.49 5.24 14.85
C VAL A 367 -17.71 3.91 14.67
N VAL A 368 -17.70 3.38 13.43
CA VAL A 368 -17.18 2.05 13.04
C VAL A 368 -15.65 2.00 13.14
N ASP A 369 -14.98 3.15 13.06
CA ASP A 369 -13.55 3.25 13.31
C ASP A 369 -13.31 3.59 14.78
N ASN A 370 -13.79 2.77 15.71
CA ASN A 370 -13.27 2.81 17.07
C ASN A 370 -12.02 1.89 17.12
N PHE A 371 -10.96 2.40 17.74
CA PHE A 371 -9.65 1.75 17.73
C PHE A 371 -9.60 0.45 18.54
N ARG A 372 -10.31 0.43 19.68
CA ARG A 372 -10.31 -0.68 20.64
C ARG A 372 -11.53 -1.59 20.47
N ASN A 373 -12.70 -1.01 20.25
CA ASN A 373 -13.92 -1.75 19.97
C ASN A 373 -14.25 -1.60 18.48
N GLU A 374 -14.52 -2.68 17.75
CA GLU A 374 -14.84 -2.56 16.33
C GLU A 374 -16.14 -1.78 16.05
N TYR A 375 -17.04 -1.64 17.03
CA TYR A 375 -18.30 -0.91 16.90
C TYR A 375 -18.73 -0.32 18.23
N ASP A 376 -18.89 1.01 18.27
CA ASP A 376 -19.80 1.63 19.23
C ASP A 376 -21.24 1.45 18.74
N LEU A 377 -22.19 1.29 19.68
CA LEU A 377 -23.59 1.17 19.33
C LEU A 377 -24.05 2.51 18.75
N ALA A 378 -24.31 2.54 17.44
CA ALA A 378 -24.84 3.73 16.79
C ALA A 378 -26.22 4.04 17.35
N ASN A 379 -26.35 5.17 18.04
CA ASN A 379 -27.61 5.57 18.65
C ASN A 379 -27.75 7.10 18.71
N PHE A 380 -28.99 7.52 18.87
CA PHE A 380 -29.42 8.90 19.03
C PHE A 380 -30.23 8.98 20.32
N CYS A 381 -29.59 9.46 21.38
CA CYS A 381 -30.14 9.54 22.73
C CYS A 381 -30.70 8.19 23.18
N SER A 382 -29.86 7.16 23.17
CA SER A 382 -30.24 5.78 23.48
C SER A 382 -31.18 5.10 22.47
N LEU A 383 -31.65 5.79 21.42
CA LEU A 383 -32.48 5.18 20.37
C LEU A 383 -31.61 4.63 19.24
N VAL A 384 -31.78 3.35 18.93
CA VAL A 384 -31.08 2.68 17.83
C VAL A 384 -32.07 2.53 16.67
N PRO A 385 -31.80 3.08 15.47
CA PRO A 385 -32.62 2.82 14.28
C PRO A 385 -32.56 1.34 13.86
N ARG A 386 -33.53 0.91 13.04
CA ARG A 386 -33.46 -0.40 12.37
C ARG A 386 -32.24 -0.49 11.46
N LEU A 387 -31.86 -1.71 11.10
CA LEU A 387 -30.79 -1.93 10.12
C LEU A 387 -31.38 -2.15 8.73
N LYS A 388 -30.80 -1.49 7.74
CA LYS A 388 -31.16 -1.59 6.32
C LYS A 388 -29.99 -2.15 5.52
N VAL A 389 -30.28 -3.01 4.55
CA VAL A 389 -29.30 -3.53 3.59
C VAL A 389 -28.98 -2.43 2.59
N LYS A 390 -27.76 -1.87 2.66
CA LYS A 390 -27.25 -0.88 1.70
C LYS A 390 -26.70 -1.55 0.44
N ALA A 391 -26.03 -2.68 0.60
CA ALA A 391 -25.43 -3.39 -0.52
C ALA A 391 -25.31 -4.87 -0.21
N ILE A 392 -25.25 -5.69 -1.25
CA ILE A 392 -25.04 -7.13 -1.15
C ILE A 392 -23.62 -7.43 -1.61
N TYR A 393 -22.81 -7.98 -0.71
CA TYR A 393 -21.49 -8.49 -1.04
C TYR A 393 -21.64 -9.87 -1.64
N GLN A 394 -21.46 -9.99 -2.94
CA GLN A 394 -21.16 -11.28 -3.52
C GLN A 394 -19.68 -11.60 -3.21
N PRO A 395 -19.36 -12.75 -2.59
CA PRO A 395 -17.98 -13.22 -2.58
C PRO A 395 -17.53 -13.28 -4.04
N PRO A 396 -16.30 -12.83 -4.36
CA PRO A 396 -15.85 -12.86 -5.74
C PRO A 396 -15.97 -14.30 -6.27
N LYS A 397 -16.93 -14.55 -7.17
CA LYS A 397 -16.76 -15.60 -8.18
C LYS A 397 -15.42 -15.29 -8.86
N VAL A 398 -14.68 -16.30 -9.30
CA VAL A 398 -13.41 -16.08 -10.03
C VAL A 398 -13.74 -15.22 -11.26
N VAL A 399 -13.58 -13.89 -11.14
CA VAL A 399 -13.89 -12.92 -12.19
C VAL A 399 -12.63 -12.72 -13.02
N SER A 400 -12.79 -12.79 -14.33
CA SER A 400 -11.73 -12.69 -15.32
C SER A 400 -11.08 -11.30 -15.35
N LEU A 401 -9.75 -11.35 -15.36
CA LEU A 401 -8.69 -10.51 -15.95
C LEU A 401 -8.81 -8.98 -16.14
N PHE A 402 -9.98 -8.35 -16.26
CA PHE A 402 -10.08 -6.94 -16.69
C PHE A 402 -10.90 -6.00 -15.79
N GLY A 403 -11.49 -6.48 -14.69
CA GLY A 403 -12.52 -5.71 -13.96
C GLY A 403 -12.09 -4.89 -12.73
N ARG A 404 -10.84 -4.96 -12.24
CA ARG A 404 -10.55 -4.58 -10.84
C ARG A 404 -9.83 -3.26 -10.57
N LEU A 405 -9.32 -2.55 -11.60
CA LEU A 405 -8.92 -1.16 -11.41
C LEU A 405 -10.11 -0.27 -11.00
N LYS A 406 -11.35 -0.67 -11.33
CA LYS A 406 -12.60 0.00 -10.89
C LYS A 406 -12.85 -0.04 -9.38
N LYS A 407 -12.32 -1.02 -8.62
CA LYS A 407 -12.79 -1.29 -7.24
C LYS A 407 -12.15 -0.45 -6.14
N ALA A 408 -10.98 0.15 -6.36
CA ALA A 408 -10.30 0.94 -5.32
C ALA A 408 -11.02 2.27 -5.04
N ILE A 409 -11.72 2.81 -6.04
CA ILE A 409 -12.52 4.03 -5.95
C ILE A 409 -14.01 3.69 -5.75
N LEU A 410 -14.49 2.56 -6.28
CA LEU A 410 -15.80 2.02 -5.95
C LEU A 410 -15.73 0.99 -4.83
N ARG A 411 -15.68 1.45 -3.58
CA ARG A 411 -16.16 0.64 -2.44
C ARG A 411 -17.68 0.41 -2.47
N GLN A 412 -18.36 0.99 -3.45
CA GLN A 412 -19.80 0.95 -3.58
C GLN A 412 -20.22 0.86 -5.06
N SER A 413 -19.88 -0.24 -5.72
CA SER A 413 -20.83 -0.97 -6.58
C SER A 413 -20.13 -2.21 -7.13
N LEU A 414 -20.89 -3.30 -7.24
CA LEU A 414 -20.98 -4.19 -8.39
C LEU A 414 -21.71 -5.45 -7.93
N SER A 415 -23.04 -5.33 -7.92
CA SER A 415 -23.93 -6.45 -8.20
C SER A 415 -23.80 -6.74 -9.70
N GLU A 416 -22.96 -7.70 -10.08
CA GLU A 416 -22.96 -8.26 -11.43
C GLU A 416 -22.29 -9.65 -11.46
N GLN A 417 -23.07 -10.72 -11.29
CA GLN A 417 -23.57 -11.57 -12.38
C GLN A 417 -24.26 -12.85 -11.84
N ALA A 418 -25.39 -13.15 -12.48
CA ALA A 418 -26.46 -14.06 -12.08
C ALA A 418 -26.07 -15.54 -11.90
N GLY A 419 -26.91 -16.23 -11.12
CA GLY A 419 -26.87 -17.65 -10.81
C GLY A 419 -27.06 -17.83 -9.30
N GLU A 420 -28.32 -18.03 -8.90
CA GLU A 420 -28.95 -17.87 -7.56
C GLU A 420 -29.28 -16.40 -7.20
N VAL A 421 -30.58 -16.10 -7.10
CA VAL A 421 -31.10 -14.82 -6.58
C VAL A 421 -30.48 -14.59 -5.20
N PRO A 422 -29.86 -13.42 -4.91
CA PRO A 422 -29.38 -13.18 -3.57
C PRO A 422 -30.56 -13.23 -2.60
N ALA A 423 -30.38 -13.92 -1.49
CA ALA A 423 -31.38 -13.99 -0.41
C ALA A 423 -31.85 -12.57 -0.01
N PHE A 424 -30.91 -11.62 0.07
CA PHE A 424 -31.17 -10.21 0.31
C PHE A 424 -31.37 -9.39 -0.98
N GLN A 425 -32.08 -8.28 -0.87
CA GLN A 425 -32.18 -7.18 -1.84
C GLN A 425 -31.67 -5.87 -1.21
N GLU A 426 -31.17 -4.95 -2.03
CA GLU A 426 -30.85 -3.60 -1.56
C GLU A 426 -32.14 -2.92 -1.08
N GLY A 427 -32.07 -2.26 0.07
CA GLY A 427 -33.24 -1.67 0.74
C GLY A 427 -33.94 -2.57 1.75
N ASP A 428 -33.66 -3.89 1.78
CA ASP A 428 -34.24 -4.81 2.77
C ASP A 428 -33.98 -4.32 4.21
N ILE A 429 -35.01 -4.26 5.06
CA ILE A 429 -34.86 -3.92 6.48
C ILE A 429 -34.80 -5.21 7.31
N LEU A 430 -33.80 -5.33 8.18
CA LEU A 430 -33.63 -6.51 9.04
C LEU A 430 -34.64 -6.48 10.19
N VAL A 431 -35.63 -7.39 10.17
CA VAL A 431 -36.67 -7.49 11.21
C VAL A 431 -36.32 -8.57 12.22
N LYS A 432 -35.79 -9.72 11.76
CA LYS A 432 -35.40 -10.83 12.63
C LYS A 432 -34.21 -11.57 12.07
N VAL A 433 -33.23 -11.89 12.91
CA VAL A 433 -32.06 -12.70 12.54
C VAL A 433 -31.93 -13.81 13.57
N ALA A 434 -32.08 -15.06 13.15
CA ALA A 434 -32.24 -16.20 14.03
C ALA A 434 -33.37 -15.97 15.07
N ALA A 435 -33.05 -15.93 16.36
CA ALA A 435 -34.00 -15.65 17.43
C ALA A 435 -34.10 -14.15 17.79
N GLN A 436 -33.20 -13.30 17.27
CA GLN A 436 -33.12 -11.89 17.63
C GLN A 436 -34.03 -11.04 16.76
N GLU A 437 -34.97 -10.33 17.38
CA GLU A 437 -35.77 -9.29 16.71
C GLU A 437 -35.02 -7.97 16.67
N LEU A 438 -35.16 -7.24 15.56
CA LEU A 438 -34.60 -5.91 15.30
C LEU A 438 -33.13 -5.80 15.78
N PRO A 439 -32.21 -6.63 15.23
CA PRO A 439 -30.85 -6.69 15.73
C PRO A 439 -30.10 -5.38 15.48
N ASN A 440 -29.27 -4.97 16.44
CA ASN A 440 -28.27 -3.92 16.24
C ASN A 440 -26.97 -4.49 15.63
N PHE A 441 -26.02 -3.63 15.24
CA PHE A 441 -24.76 -4.05 14.61
C PHE A 441 -23.96 -5.07 15.43
N ARG A 442 -23.95 -4.94 16.76
CA ARG A 442 -23.22 -5.84 17.64
C ARG A 442 -23.85 -7.24 17.61
N GLN A 443 -25.15 -7.32 17.82
CA GLN A 443 -25.93 -8.56 17.79
C GLN A 443 -25.81 -9.25 16.42
N LEU A 444 -25.89 -8.48 15.35
CA LEU A 444 -25.78 -8.99 13.99
C LEU A 444 -24.46 -9.73 13.73
N ARG A 445 -23.35 -9.19 14.25
CA ARG A 445 -22.02 -9.80 14.14
C ARG A 445 -21.86 -11.05 15.02
N GLU A 446 -22.38 -11.01 16.24
CA GLU A 446 -22.39 -12.16 17.15
C GLU A 446 -23.14 -13.34 16.52
N LEU A 447 -24.33 -13.07 16.00
CA LEU A 447 -25.15 -14.04 15.27
C LEU A 447 -24.46 -14.56 14.01
N ALA A 448 -23.89 -13.68 13.19
CA ALA A 448 -23.11 -14.10 12.03
C ALA A 448 -21.95 -15.05 12.41
N THR A 449 -21.29 -14.80 13.55
CA THR A 449 -20.20 -15.64 14.06
C THR A 449 -20.72 -16.99 14.58
N GLU A 450 -21.81 -16.98 15.35
CA GLU A 450 -22.47 -18.19 15.86
C GLU A 450 -22.91 -19.14 14.74
N PHE A 451 -23.45 -18.56 13.66
CA PHE A 451 -23.91 -19.27 12.47
C PHE A 451 -22.83 -19.41 11.39
N LYS A 452 -21.54 -19.29 11.73
CA LYS A 452 -20.43 -19.50 10.78
C LYS A 452 -20.57 -20.86 10.09
N ASN A 453 -20.66 -20.83 8.76
CA ASN A 453 -20.87 -22.00 7.89
C ASN A 453 -22.14 -22.81 8.21
N LYS A 454 -23.14 -22.21 8.86
CA LYS A 454 -24.45 -22.82 9.15
C LYS A 454 -25.59 -22.00 8.53
N PRO A 455 -26.67 -22.62 8.05
CA PRO A 455 -27.86 -21.90 7.60
C PRO A 455 -28.43 -21.04 8.74
N MET A 456 -28.59 -19.75 8.49
CA MET A 456 -29.16 -18.78 9.43
C MET A 456 -30.47 -18.23 8.85
N PRO A 457 -31.62 -18.43 9.52
CA PRO A 457 -32.88 -17.84 9.08
C PRO A 457 -32.87 -16.33 9.38
N VAL A 458 -33.33 -15.54 8.40
CA VAL A 458 -33.45 -14.09 8.49
C VAL A 458 -34.80 -13.68 7.93
N THR A 459 -35.52 -12.83 8.65
CA THR A 459 -36.74 -12.18 8.17
C THR A 459 -36.42 -10.73 7.85
N VAL A 460 -36.68 -10.34 6.60
CA VAL A 460 -36.52 -8.97 6.14
C VAL A 460 -37.88 -8.36 5.79
N LEU A 461 -37.98 -7.05 5.95
CA LEU A 461 -39.07 -6.27 5.37
C LEU A 461 -38.58 -5.77 4.01
N ARG A 462 -39.24 -6.23 2.96
CA ARG A 462 -38.91 -5.90 1.58
C ARG A 462 -39.99 -4.97 1.02
N GLN A 463 -39.54 -3.89 0.39
CA GLN A 463 -40.45 -2.99 -0.30
C GLN A 463 -40.72 -3.52 -1.71
N ASN A 464 -42.00 -3.70 -2.04
CA ASN A 464 -42.45 -4.08 -3.38
C ASN A 464 -42.43 -2.85 -4.31
N GLU A 465 -42.52 -3.08 -5.62
CA GLU A 465 -42.54 -2.02 -6.64
C GLU A 465 -43.70 -1.02 -6.46
N ASP A 466 -44.80 -1.44 -5.83
CA ASP A 466 -45.96 -0.60 -5.50
C ASP A 466 -45.79 0.19 -4.18
N GLY A 467 -44.64 0.06 -3.52
CA GLY A 467 -44.32 0.70 -2.25
C GLY A 467 -44.85 -0.03 -1.02
N SER A 468 -45.56 -1.16 -1.18
CA SER A 468 -46.01 -1.98 -0.05
C SER A 468 -44.85 -2.74 0.59
N GLU A 469 -44.89 -2.91 1.91
CA GLU A 469 -43.86 -3.66 2.65
C GLU A 469 -44.34 -5.09 2.91
N GLN A 470 -43.50 -6.07 2.58
CA GLN A 470 -43.77 -7.48 2.82
C GLN A 470 -42.65 -8.12 3.65
N ALA A 471 -43.03 -8.88 4.68
CA ALA A 471 -42.08 -9.73 5.40
C ALA A 471 -41.69 -10.94 4.54
N VAL A 472 -40.39 -11.10 4.30
CA VAL A 472 -39.81 -12.21 3.52
C VAL A 472 -38.85 -12.98 4.41
N GLU A 473 -39.07 -14.28 4.55
CA GLU A 473 -38.12 -15.18 5.20
C GLU A 473 -37.10 -15.71 4.20
N ILE A 474 -35.84 -15.57 4.55
CA ILE A 474 -34.69 -15.97 3.75
C ILE A 474 -33.71 -16.75 4.61
N THR A 475 -32.87 -17.57 3.98
CA THR A 475 -31.81 -18.29 4.67
C THR A 475 -30.47 -17.84 4.12
N VAL A 476 -29.57 -17.46 5.02
CA VAL A 476 -28.23 -16.94 4.68
C VAL A 476 -27.17 -17.87 5.26
N LEU A 477 -26.00 -17.92 4.62
CA LEU A 477 -24.89 -18.76 5.06
C LEU A 477 -23.68 -17.87 5.38
N PRO A 478 -23.50 -17.42 6.63
CA PRO A 478 -22.39 -16.58 7.02
C PRO A 478 -21.03 -17.28 6.80
N LYS A 479 -20.08 -16.58 6.19
CA LYS A 479 -18.74 -17.12 5.84
C LYS A 479 -17.62 -16.21 6.34
N SER A 480 -16.46 -16.81 6.59
CA SER A 480 -15.26 -16.06 6.94
C SER A 480 -14.75 -15.31 5.71
N ASP A 481 -14.54 -13.99 5.86
CA ASP A 481 -13.77 -13.18 4.93
C ASP A 481 -12.28 -13.54 5.07
N PRO A 482 -11.60 -13.99 4.01
CA PRO A 482 -10.18 -14.30 4.05
C PRO A 482 -9.29 -13.08 4.35
N ALA A 483 -9.74 -11.87 4.00
CA ALA A 483 -8.93 -10.66 4.15
C ALA A 483 -8.94 -10.13 5.59
N THR A 484 -10.10 -10.17 6.25
CA THR A 484 -10.26 -9.62 7.61
C THR A 484 -10.41 -10.69 8.69
N GLY A 485 -10.65 -11.95 8.31
CA GLY A 485 -10.99 -13.04 9.24
C GLY A 485 -12.40 -12.95 9.82
N ARG A 486 -13.18 -11.91 9.50
CA ARG A 486 -14.53 -11.68 10.03
C ARG A 486 -15.55 -12.63 9.41
N VAL A 487 -16.56 -13.02 10.17
CA VAL A 487 -17.69 -13.78 9.61
C VAL A 487 -18.75 -12.82 9.11
N LEU A 488 -19.01 -12.83 7.80
CA LEU A 488 -19.90 -11.92 7.11
C LEU A 488 -21.10 -12.68 6.55
N MET A 489 -22.28 -12.04 6.56
CA MET A 489 -23.50 -12.58 5.93
C MET A 489 -23.62 -12.23 4.44
N GLY A 490 -22.63 -11.54 3.88
CA GLY A 490 -22.68 -11.09 2.49
C GLY A 490 -23.50 -9.82 2.26
N ILE A 491 -23.67 -8.96 3.27
CA ILE A 491 -24.34 -7.64 3.14
C ILE A 491 -23.56 -6.53 3.81
N ALA A 492 -23.72 -5.31 3.30
CA ALA A 492 -23.42 -4.07 3.99
C ALA A 492 -24.71 -3.58 4.65
N ALA A 493 -24.76 -3.59 5.98
CA ALA A 493 -25.86 -3.01 6.73
C ALA A 493 -25.55 -1.55 7.11
N VAL A 494 -26.57 -0.69 7.05
CA VAL A 494 -26.54 0.69 7.54
C VAL A 494 -27.73 0.94 8.46
N LEU A 495 -27.76 2.09 9.13
CA LEU A 495 -28.96 2.52 9.86
C LEU A 495 -30.06 2.89 8.87
N ASP A 496 -31.28 2.45 9.15
CA ASP A 496 -32.50 2.87 8.47
C ASP A 496 -32.86 4.29 8.94
N MET A 497 -32.25 5.28 8.28
CA MET A 497 -32.47 6.69 8.59
C MET A 497 -33.72 7.27 7.91
N ASP A 498 -34.30 6.56 6.94
CA ASP A 498 -35.44 7.04 6.14
C ASP A 498 -36.78 6.79 6.83
N SER A 499 -36.81 5.94 7.84
CA SER A 499 -37.98 5.71 8.69
C SER A 499 -37.72 6.13 10.14
N PRO A 500 -38.72 6.62 10.89
CA PRO A 500 -38.54 7.01 12.29
C PRO A 500 -38.81 5.82 13.22
N VAL A 501 -38.40 4.60 12.84
CA VAL A 501 -38.67 3.38 13.61
C VAL A 501 -37.46 3.01 14.46
N VAL A 502 -37.70 2.85 15.75
CA VAL A 502 -36.67 2.47 16.73
C VAL A 502 -36.57 0.95 16.78
N ALA A 503 -35.38 0.41 16.50
CA ALA A 503 -35.10 -1.00 16.74
C ALA A 503 -35.12 -1.29 18.24
N GLN A 504 -34.36 -0.53 19.02
CA GLN A 504 -34.17 -0.75 20.46
C GLN A 504 -33.87 0.58 21.17
N ALA A 505 -34.31 0.70 22.42
CA ALA A 505 -33.80 1.70 23.36
C ALA A 505 -32.73 1.05 24.25
N ILE A 506 -31.51 1.59 24.26
CA ILE A 506 -30.35 0.98 24.92
C ILE A 506 -29.81 1.84 26.06
N SER A 507 -29.20 1.21 27.06
CA SER A 507 -28.42 1.94 28.08
C SER A 507 -26.94 1.87 27.72
N MET A 508 -26.22 2.98 27.93
CA MET A 508 -24.77 3.10 27.74
C MET A 508 -24.15 3.76 28.98
N PRO A 509 -22.81 3.71 29.16
CA PRO A 509 -22.17 4.47 30.23
C PRO A 509 -22.56 5.95 30.15
N GLY A 510 -23.22 6.47 31.19
CA GLY A 510 -23.73 7.85 31.25
C GLY A 510 -25.05 8.10 30.51
N GLN A 511 -25.71 7.08 29.94
CA GLN A 511 -27.00 7.21 29.25
C GLN A 511 -27.95 6.07 29.64
N THR A 512 -29.14 6.39 30.14
CA THR A 512 -30.16 5.39 30.43
C THR A 512 -31.09 5.20 29.24
N ALA A 513 -31.48 3.96 28.96
CA ALA A 513 -32.53 3.68 27.98
C ALA A 513 -33.80 4.50 28.27
N ILE A 514 -34.43 5.01 27.21
CA ILE A 514 -35.66 5.79 27.33
C ILE A 514 -36.77 4.87 27.84
N SER A 515 -37.18 5.09 29.08
CA SER A 515 -38.20 4.28 29.74
C SER A 515 -39.54 4.40 29.03
N GLY A 516 -40.20 3.27 28.80
CA GLY A 516 -41.54 3.21 28.21
C GLY A 516 -41.58 3.13 26.69
N LEU A 517 -40.47 3.33 25.97
CA LEU A 517 -40.43 3.24 24.51
C LEU A 517 -40.16 1.78 24.06
N PRO A 518 -41.13 1.07 23.47
CA PRO A 518 -40.97 -0.33 23.07
C PRO A 518 -40.13 -0.47 21.78
N ALA A 519 -39.43 -1.60 21.66
CA ALA A 519 -38.75 -2.00 20.42
C ALA A 519 -39.75 -2.08 19.25
N GLY A 520 -39.40 -1.50 18.10
CA GLY A 520 -40.28 -1.39 16.93
C GLY A 520 -41.23 -0.19 16.95
N ALA A 521 -41.18 0.68 17.96
CA ALA A 521 -42.00 1.90 17.99
C ALA A 521 -41.61 2.87 16.87
N THR A 522 -42.62 3.49 16.26
CA THR A 522 -42.46 4.60 15.32
C THR A 522 -42.50 5.91 16.08
N VAL A 523 -41.40 6.66 16.11
CA VAL A 523 -41.38 8.03 16.64
C VAL A 523 -42.20 8.91 15.71
N VAL A 524 -43.12 9.69 16.28
CA VAL A 524 -44.02 10.58 15.52
C VAL A 524 -43.74 12.05 15.81
N ALA A 525 -43.22 12.37 16.99
CA ALA A 525 -42.74 13.72 17.30
C ALA A 525 -41.62 13.69 18.34
N VAL A 526 -40.74 14.68 18.28
CA VAL A 526 -39.72 14.97 19.29
C VAL A 526 -39.92 16.40 19.74
N ASP A 527 -40.14 16.60 21.05
CA ASP A 527 -40.40 17.92 21.64
C ASP A 527 -41.53 18.69 20.94
N GLY A 528 -42.63 17.99 20.63
CA GLY A 528 -43.81 18.52 19.94
C GLY A 528 -43.62 18.82 18.44
N GLN A 529 -42.42 18.64 17.89
CA GLN A 529 -42.16 18.76 16.45
C GLN A 529 -42.32 17.39 15.79
N SER A 530 -43.26 17.29 14.84
CA SER A 530 -43.49 16.06 14.09
C SER A 530 -42.25 15.63 13.31
N VAL A 531 -42.01 14.32 13.26
CA VAL A 531 -40.90 13.71 12.51
C VAL A 531 -41.42 12.67 11.53
N SER A 532 -40.76 12.57 10.38
CA SER A 532 -41.09 11.61 9.32
C SER A 532 -40.00 10.57 9.07
N ASN A 533 -38.80 10.80 9.57
CA ASN A 533 -37.61 9.97 9.35
C ASN A 533 -36.63 10.14 10.53
N PHE A 534 -35.60 9.29 10.59
CA PHE A 534 -34.63 9.33 11.68
C PHE A 534 -33.63 10.50 11.56
N TYR A 535 -33.46 11.09 10.37
CA TYR A 535 -32.65 12.30 10.21
C TYR A 535 -33.23 13.47 11.02
N GLU A 536 -34.54 13.66 10.96
CA GLU A 536 -35.25 14.68 11.73
C GLU A 536 -35.20 14.42 13.24
N VAL A 537 -35.35 13.15 13.64
CA VAL A 537 -35.15 12.73 15.04
C VAL A 537 -33.77 13.13 15.54
N ALA A 538 -32.72 12.78 14.79
CA ALA A 538 -31.34 13.12 15.11
C ALA A 538 -31.10 14.64 15.18
N ALA A 539 -31.60 15.38 14.19
CA ALA A 539 -31.47 16.84 14.12
C ALA A 539 -32.15 17.54 15.31
N LEU A 540 -33.33 17.08 15.73
CA LEU A 540 -34.05 17.64 16.89
C LEU A 540 -33.33 17.35 18.21
N PHE A 541 -32.77 16.15 18.38
CA PHE A 541 -31.94 15.85 19.55
C PHE A 541 -30.68 16.73 19.64
N LEU A 542 -30.02 17.01 18.50
CA LEU A 542 -28.89 17.95 18.48
C LEU A 542 -29.31 19.37 18.84
N LYS A 543 -30.43 19.83 18.26
CA LYS A 543 -30.96 21.18 18.49
C LYS A 543 -31.30 21.41 19.97
N ASN A 544 -31.79 20.38 20.64
CA ASN A 544 -32.22 20.44 22.04
C ASN A 544 -31.16 19.95 23.04
N LYS A 545 -29.90 19.78 22.60
CA LYS A 545 -28.78 19.38 23.48
C LYS A 545 -28.72 20.25 24.74
N GLY A 546 -28.56 19.63 25.91
CA GLY A 546 -28.58 20.35 27.18
C GLY A 546 -29.94 20.41 27.87
N GLN A 547 -31.01 19.83 27.28
CA GLN A 547 -32.38 19.95 27.79
C GLN A 547 -33.03 18.57 28.02
N LYS A 548 -34.20 18.56 28.67
CA LYS A 548 -35.06 17.37 28.73
C LYS A 548 -35.98 17.38 27.51
N VAL A 549 -36.05 16.26 26.79
CA VAL A 549 -36.74 16.13 25.50
C VAL A 549 -37.86 15.10 25.61
N SER A 550 -39.06 15.42 25.14
CA SER A 550 -40.16 14.46 24.99
C SER A 550 -40.06 13.72 23.65
N VAL A 551 -40.49 12.46 23.65
CA VAL A 551 -40.54 11.59 22.47
C VAL A 551 -41.92 10.96 22.40
N ASP A 552 -42.72 11.41 21.45
CA ASP A 552 -44.03 10.82 21.17
C ASP A 552 -43.86 9.71 20.14
N TYR A 553 -44.51 8.56 20.40
CA TYR A 553 -44.38 7.39 19.55
C TYR A 553 -45.71 6.67 19.33
N ARG A 554 -45.73 5.79 18.34
CA ARG A 554 -46.81 4.86 18.06
C ARG A 554 -46.27 3.43 18.05
N PHE A 555 -46.95 2.53 18.74
CA PHE A 555 -46.61 1.11 18.77
C PHE A 555 -47.88 0.28 18.65
N ASN A 556 -47.95 -0.62 17.66
CA ASN A 556 -49.15 -1.42 17.34
C ASN A 556 -50.45 -0.59 17.27
N GLY A 557 -50.37 0.60 16.69
CA GLY A 557 -51.51 1.54 16.56
C GLY A 557 -51.84 2.36 17.81
N VAL A 558 -51.20 2.09 18.95
CA VAL A 558 -51.40 2.81 20.21
C VAL A 558 -50.41 3.96 20.32
N ALA A 559 -50.90 5.15 20.66
CA ALA A 559 -50.06 6.31 20.95
C ALA A 559 -49.45 6.21 22.35
N GLY A 560 -48.19 6.59 22.48
CA GLY A 560 -47.48 6.68 23.75
C GLY A 560 -46.54 7.88 23.77
N GLY A 561 -46.07 8.24 24.96
CA GLY A 561 -45.13 9.33 25.16
C GLY A 561 -44.06 8.92 26.15
N ALA A 562 -42.81 9.27 25.85
CA ALA A 562 -41.66 9.07 26.70
C ALA A 562 -40.88 10.39 26.83
N ALA A 563 -39.92 10.43 27.73
CA ALA A 563 -39.02 11.56 27.86
C ALA A 563 -37.61 11.09 28.22
N THR A 564 -36.62 11.85 27.78
CA THR A 564 -35.21 11.61 28.08
C THR A 564 -34.51 12.91 28.46
N ASP A 565 -33.49 12.81 29.29
CA ASP A 565 -32.67 13.94 29.70
C ASP A 565 -31.35 13.89 28.92
N ILE A 566 -31.08 14.91 28.09
CA ILE A 566 -29.87 14.99 27.26
C ILE A 566 -28.94 16.11 27.74
N SER A 567 -29.02 16.46 29.03
CA SER A 567 -28.18 17.48 29.66
C SER A 567 -26.77 17.00 30.01
N GLU A 568 -26.58 15.71 30.33
CA GLU A 568 -25.34 15.21 30.92
C GLU A 568 -24.39 14.49 29.94
N TYR A 569 -24.72 14.39 28.64
CA TYR A 569 -23.94 13.56 27.70
C TYR A 569 -24.00 13.99 26.22
N GLU A 570 -23.09 13.45 25.40
CA GLU A 570 -23.14 13.60 23.94
C GLU A 570 -24.33 12.78 23.37
N PRO A 571 -25.36 13.43 22.80
CA PRO A 571 -26.61 12.77 22.46
C PRO A 571 -26.49 11.78 21.31
N ILE A 572 -25.47 11.90 20.44
CA ILE A 572 -25.35 11.09 19.23
C ILE A 572 -24.04 10.32 19.22
N HIS A 573 -24.13 9.00 19.12
CA HIS A 573 -22.99 8.07 18.97
C HIS A 573 -22.96 7.49 17.56
N ALA A 574 -23.18 8.33 16.57
CA ALA A 574 -23.17 7.99 15.15
C ALA A 574 -22.45 9.11 14.39
N LYS A 575 -21.90 8.76 13.22
CA LYS A 575 -21.22 9.73 12.37
C LYS A 575 -21.96 9.85 11.05
N ALA A 576 -22.33 11.07 10.70
CA ALA A 576 -22.76 11.42 9.37
C ALA A 576 -21.53 11.57 8.44
N SER A 577 -21.61 10.98 7.26
CA SER A 577 -20.62 11.13 6.20
C SER A 577 -21.26 11.08 4.83
N ILE A 578 -20.59 11.60 3.81
CA ILE A 578 -21.02 11.38 2.43
C ILE A 578 -20.95 9.88 2.16
N ALA A 579 -22.04 9.31 1.66
CA ALA A 579 -22.23 7.87 1.51
C ALA A 579 -21.28 7.24 0.49
N ILE A 580 -20.72 8.06 -0.41
CA ILE A 580 -19.78 7.70 -1.46
C ILE A 580 -18.40 8.28 -1.11
N GLY A 581 -17.35 7.45 -1.23
CA GLY A 581 -15.98 7.91 -0.99
C GLY A 581 -15.54 8.94 -2.02
N ILE A 582 -15.20 10.15 -1.56
CA ILE A 582 -14.63 11.21 -2.41
C ILE A 582 -13.10 11.02 -2.49
N PRO A 583 -12.51 10.87 -3.68
CA PRO A 583 -11.08 10.65 -3.83
C PRO A 583 -10.31 11.98 -3.76
N PHE A 584 -10.22 12.57 -2.57
CA PHE A 584 -9.39 13.75 -2.34
C PHE A 584 -7.90 13.42 -2.56
N ALA A 585 -7.16 14.35 -3.17
CA ALA A 585 -5.72 14.25 -3.33
C ALA A 585 -5.02 14.25 -1.97
N ASP A 586 -3.87 13.60 -1.84
CA ASP A 586 -3.05 13.66 -0.63
C ASP A 586 -2.55 15.09 -0.38
N LEU A 587 -2.54 15.52 0.88
CA LEU A 587 -1.84 16.76 1.24
C LEU A 587 -0.33 16.51 1.11
N THR A 588 0.35 17.34 0.33
CA THR A 588 1.81 17.31 0.20
C THR A 588 2.43 18.61 0.66
N HIS A 589 3.68 18.53 1.09
CA HIS A 589 4.52 19.68 1.40
C HIS A 589 5.90 19.44 0.81
N GLU A 590 6.52 20.48 0.27
CA GLU A 590 7.87 20.40 -0.27
C GLU A 590 8.88 20.24 0.89
N PHE A 591 9.65 19.16 0.87
CA PHE A 591 10.78 18.95 1.75
C PHE A 591 12.06 19.28 0.99
N ARG A 592 12.66 20.42 1.34
CA ARG A 592 13.87 20.91 0.70
C ARG A 592 14.93 21.30 1.73
N ALA A 593 16.14 20.83 1.50
CA ALA A 593 17.30 21.20 2.31
C ALA A 593 17.79 22.60 1.95
N SER A 594 18.26 23.34 2.95
CA SER A 594 18.84 24.67 2.76
C SER A 594 20.25 24.61 2.19
N ASN A 595 20.97 23.49 2.40
CA ASN A 595 22.34 23.29 1.95
C ASN A 595 22.68 21.78 1.78
N PRO A 596 23.81 21.44 1.12
CA PRO A 596 24.18 20.03 0.88
C PRO A 596 24.43 19.20 2.15
N ILE A 597 24.87 19.82 3.25
CA ILE A 597 25.12 19.11 4.52
C ILE A 597 23.78 18.66 5.12
N GLU A 598 22.82 19.59 5.19
CA GLU A 598 21.45 19.28 5.62
C GLU A 598 20.81 18.24 4.69
N ALA A 599 20.96 18.36 3.37
CA ALA A 599 20.47 17.37 2.42
C ALA A 599 21.07 15.97 2.66
N THR A 600 22.36 15.91 2.98
CA THR A 600 23.03 14.66 3.33
C THR A 600 22.44 14.06 4.60
N GLN A 601 22.19 14.87 5.63
CA GLN A 601 21.58 14.42 6.87
C GLN A 601 20.14 13.92 6.65
N MET A 602 19.34 14.65 5.87
CA MET A 602 17.98 14.22 5.49
C MET A 602 18.02 12.92 4.68
N GLY A 603 18.93 12.81 3.72
CA GLY A 603 19.12 11.60 2.91
C GLY A 603 19.54 10.39 3.74
N LEU A 604 20.46 10.57 4.69
CA LEU A 604 20.87 9.54 5.64
C LEU A 604 19.70 9.08 6.51
N LYS A 605 18.95 10.02 7.10
CA LYS A 605 17.77 9.70 7.91
C LYS A 605 16.73 8.94 7.11
N LYS A 606 16.47 9.36 5.86
CA LYS A 606 15.47 8.72 5.00
C LYS A 606 15.88 7.30 4.58
N ALA A 607 17.14 7.11 4.18
CA ALA A 607 17.67 5.78 3.88
C ALA A 607 17.61 4.87 5.13
N TRP A 608 18.00 5.39 6.30
CA TRP A 608 17.93 4.67 7.57
C TRP A 608 16.51 4.24 7.92
N GLN A 609 15.52 5.11 7.77
CA GLN A 609 14.10 4.77 7.96
C GLN A 609 13.67 3.58 7.10
N PHE A 610 14.07 3.55 5.82
CA PHE A 610 13.73 2.44 4.92
C PHE A 610 14.48 1.14 5.23
N VAL A 611 15.77 1.23 5.59
CA VAL A 611 16.57 0.10 6.04
C VAL A 611 15.94 -0.53 7.29
N TRP A 612 15.66 0.29 8.30
CA TRP A 612 15.10 -0.18 9.56
C TRP A 612 13.68 -0.73 9.41
N ARG A 613 12.82 -0.06 8.63
CA ARG A 613 11.48 -0.56 8.28
C ARG A 613 11.55 -1.94 7.60
N SER A 614 12.52 -2.14 6.71
CA SER A 614 12.73 -3.43 6.04
C SER A 614 13.07 -4.53 7.05
N TYR A 615 14.00 -4.29 7.98
CA TYR A 615 14.32 -5.26 9.04
C TYR A 615 13.12 -5.61 9.92
N VAL A 616 12.35 -4.62 10.35
CA VAL A 616 11.16 -4.87 11.19
C VAL A 616 10.10 -5.65 10.42
N THR A 617 9.89 -5.33 9.14
CA THR A 617 8.96 -6.07 8.29
C THR A 617 9.39 -7.52 8.13
N LEU A 618 10.68 -7.78 7.91
CA LEU A 618 11.24 -9.14 7.81
C LEU A 618 11.11 -9.90 9.14
N GLY A 619 11.50 -9.29 10.26
CA GLY A 619 11.35 -9.91 11.59
C GLY A 619 9.89 -10.28 11.90
N ARG A 620 8.94 -9.44 11.49
CA ARG A 620 7.51 -9.67 11.67
C ARG A 620 6.90 -10.72 10.76
N LEU A 621 7.46 -10.89 9.57
CA LEU A 621 7.15 -12.00 8.67
C LEU A 621 7.49 -13.34 9.34
N PHE A 622 8.67 -13.45 9.97
CA PHE A 622 9.07 -14.64 10.74
C PHE A 622 8.17 -14.88 11.96
N GLN A 623 7.74 -13.80 12.62
CA GLN A 623 6.77 -13.86 13.73
C GLN A 623 5.33 -14.16 13.28
N ARG A 624 5.07 -14.30 11.97
CA ARG A 624 3.73 -14.51 11.37
C ARG A 624 2.70 -13.43 11.69
N SER A 625 3.19 -12.25 12.08
CA SER A 625 2.34 -11.07 12.34
C SER A 625 2.03 -10.28 11.07
N VAL A 626 2.87 -10.43 10.03
CA VAL A 626 2.63 -9.90 8.69
C VAL A 626 2.46 -11.07 7.74
N PRO A 627 1.36 -11.16 6.97
CA PRO A 627 1.16 -12.26 6.03
C PRO A 627 2.13 -12.15 4.85
N VAL A 628 2.57 -13.28 4.30
CA VAL A 628 3.45 -13.32 3.11
C VAL A 628 2.81 -12.65 1.90
N SER A 629 1.48 -12.61 1.83
CA SER A 629 0.72 -11.89 0.81
C SER A 629 0.87 -10.37 0.88
N ALA A 630 1.43 -9.81 1.96
CA ALA A 630 1.73 -8.37 2.06
C ALA A 630 3.04 -7.98 1.36
N LEU A 631 3.91 -8.95 1.05
CA LEU A 631 5.15 -8.70 0.31
C LEU A 631 4.86 -8.54 -1.18
N SER A 632 5.69 -7.75 -1.86
CA SER A 632 5.69 -7.64 -3.32
C SER A 632 6.89 -8.38 -3.88
N GLY A 633 6.64 -9.20 -4.88
CA GLY A 633 7.65 -9.99 -5.59
C GLY A 633 8.14 -9.27 -6.84
N PRO A 634 8.91 -9.97 -7.70
CA PRO A 634 9.48 -9.37 -8.90
C PRO A 634 8.43 -8.72 -9.83
N VAL A 635 7.28 -9.38 -10.02
CA VAL A 635 6.20 -8.87 -10.89
C VAL A 635 5.56 -7.63 -10.29
N GLY A 636 5.26 -7.66 -8.98
CA GLY A 636 4.71 -6.51 -8.26
C GLY A 636 5.65 -5.32 -8.27
N ILE A 637 6.95 -5.55 -8.02
CA ILE A 637 7.98 -4.51 -8.04
C ILE A 637 8.13 -3.90 -9.45
N ILE A 638 8.18 -4.70 -10.51
CA ILE A 638 8.24 -4.20 -11.90
C ILE A 638 6.99 -3.37 -12.23
N SER A 639 5.81 -3.86 -11.86
CA SER A 639 4.54 -3.15 -12.10
C SER A 639 4.50 -1.80 -11.38
N MET A 640 4.87 -1.77 -10.10
CA MET A 640 4.97 -0.52 -9.33
C MET A 640 6.00 0.43 -9.93
N THR A 641 7.17 -0.07 -10.31
CA THR A 641 8.22 0.75 -10.93
C THR A 641 7.74 1.35 -12.25
N TYR A 642 7.03 0.58 -13.08
CA TYR A 642 6.47 1.05 -14.34
C TYR A 642 5.41 2.15 -14.13
N GLN A 643 4.56 2.00 -13.11
CA GLN A 643 3.56 3.01 -12.75
C GLN A 643 4.25 4.30 -12.28
N VAL A 644 5.19 4.21 -11.33
CA VAL A 644 5.91 5.37 -10.79
C VAL A 644 6.78 6.06 -11.85
N ALA A 645 7.37 5.30 -12.79
CA ALA A 645 8.10 5.87 -13.93
C ALA A 645 7.22 6.73 -14.85
N GLY A 646 5.89 6.58 -14.77
CA GLY A 646 4.92 7.43 -15.46
C GLY A 646 4.46 8.66 -14.67
N ASP A 647 4.87 8.82 -13.41
CA ASP A 647 4.44 9.91 -12.53
C ASP A 647 5.30 11.16 -12.70
N SER A 648 6.47 11.17 -12.06
CA SER A 648 7.44 12.26 -12.09
C SER A 648 8.83 11.73 -11.73
N LEU A 649 9.88 12.46 -12.15
CA LEU A 649 11.25 12.01 -11.97
C LEU A 649 11.65 11.91 -10.49
N ASP A 650 11.21 12.85 -9.66
CA ASP A 650 11.42 12.89 -8.21
C ASP A 650 10.77 11.68 -7.50
N HIS A 651 9.52 11.32 -7.84
CA HIS A 651 8.87 10.14 -7.28
C HIS A 651 9.55 8.85 -7.75
N TYR A 652 10.00 8.81 -9.01
CA TYR A 652 10.77 7.69 -9.55
C TYR A 652 12.12 7.51 -8.85
N LEU A 653 12.88 8.58 -8.67
CA LEU A 653 14.14 8.56 -7.91
C LEU A 653 13.90 8.20 -6.44
N TYR A 654 12.82 8.70 -5.83
CA TYR A 654 12.45 8.33 -4.46
C TYR A 654 12.19 6.83 -4.33
N PHE A 655 11.47 6.27 -5.31
CA PHE A 655 11.24 4.83 -5.40
C PHE A 655 12.54 4.04 -5.62
N LEU A 656 13.46 4.51 -6.47
CA LEU A 656 14.78 3.88 -6.63
C LEU A 656 15.61 3.93 -5.34
N GLY A 657 15.57 5.04 -4.59
CA GLY A 657 16.21 5.16 -3.28
C GLY A 657 15.64 4.18 -2.25
N LEU A 658 14.31 3.99 -2.26
CA LEU A 658 13.64 2.94 -1.48
C LEU A 658 14.14 1.55 -1.87
N ILE A 659 14.13 1.19 -3.16
CA ILE A 659 14.60 -0.13 -3.64
C ILE A 659 16.06 -0.36 -3.30
N SER A 660 16.92 0.65 -3.47
CA SER A 660 18.34 0.59 -3.12
C SER A 660 18.54 0.34 -1.62
N SER A 661 17.76 1.00 -0.76
CA SER A 661 17.75 0.74 0.70
C SER A 661 17.29 -0.68 1.02
N CYS A 662 16.23 -1.16 0.37
CA CYS A 662 15.72 -2.52 0.55
C CYS A 662 16.73 -3.58 0.09
N LEU A 663 17.41 -3.38 -1.03
CA LEU A 663 18.43 -4.31 -1.54
C LEU A 663 19.64 -4.40 -0.62
N ALA A 664 20.04 -3.29 0.02
CA ALA A 664 21.07 -3.34 1.06
C ALA A 664 20.67 -4.29 2.20
N VAL A 665 19.42 -4.21 2.68
CA VAL A 665 18.92 -5.09 3.74
C VAL A 665 18.83 -6.54 3.27
N MET A 666 18.25 -6.77 2.10
CA MET A 666 18.05 -8.12 1.56
C MET A 666 19.39 -8.81 1.31
N ASN A 667 20.36 -8.14 0.69
CA ASN A 667 21.67 -8.74 0.41
C ASN A 667 22.49 -8.97 1.69
N LEU A 668 22.21 -8.27 2.79
CA LEU A 668 22.86 -8.53 4.08
C LEU A 668 22.27 -9.73 4.85
N LEU A 669 21.16 -10.33 4.38
CA LEU A 669 20.57 -11.48 5.05
C LEU A 669 21.55 -12.67 5.08
N PRO A 670 21.57 -13.46 6.17
CA PRO A 670 22.47 -14.60 6.33
C PRO A 670 22.00 -15.82 5.51
N LEU A 671 21.73 -15.62 4.23
CA LEU A 671 21.31 -16.65 3.28
C LEU A 671 22.48 -16.94 2.32
N PRO A 672 22.91 -18.20 2.13
CA PRO A 672 24.10 -18.54 1.36
C PRO A 672 24.19 -17.94 -0.05
N VAL A 673 23.05 -17.72 -0.73
CA VAL A 673 22.96 -17.15 -2.09
C VAL A 673 23.17 -15.63 -2.12
N LEU A 674 23.15 -14.98 -0.96
CA LEU A 674 23.27 -13.53 -0.80
C LEU A 674 24.63 -13.20 -0.14
N ASP A 675 25.08 -11.97 -0.32
CA ASP A 675 26.35 -11.47 0.25
C ASP A 675 26.48 -11.73 1.75
N GLY A 676 25.40 -11.51 2.51
CA GLY A 676 25.35 -11.77 3.95
C GLY A 676 25.64 -13.22 4.31
N GLY A 677 25.20 -14.18 3.50
CA GLY A 677 25.53 -15.59 3.67
C GLY A 677 27.02 -15.85 3.48
N HIS A 678 27.62 -15.28 2.42
CA HIS A 678 29.06 -15.37 2.19
C HIS A 678 29.86 -14.73 3.34
N ILE A 679 29.41 -13.59 3.88
CA ILE A 679 30.02 -12.97 5.07
C ILE A 679 29.97 -13.93 6.26
N VAL A 680 28.82 -14.56 6.53
CA VAL A 680 28.68 -15.53 7.64
C VAL A 680 29.61 -16.72 7.45
N ILE A 681 29.72 -17.27 6.25
CA ILE A 681 30.63 -18.37 5.92
C ILE A 681 32.09 -17.99 6.21
N LEU A 682 32.52 -16.80 5.77
CA LEU A 682 33.86 -16.29 6.01
C LEU A 682 34.14 -16.00 7.49
N LEU A 683 33.13 -15.56 8.24
CA LEU A 683 33.23 -15.38 9.69
C LEU A 683 33.42 -16.73 10.40
N ILE A 684 32.69 -17.76 9.98
CA ILE A 684 32.85 -19.12 10.51
C ILE A 684 34.25 -19.66 10.18
N GLU A 685 34.75 -19.45 8.96
CA GLU A 685 36.13 -19.80 8.57
C GLU A 685 37.16 -19.09 9.45
N LYS A 686 36.98 -17.79 9.70
CA LYS A 686 37.86 -16.98 10.56
C LYS A 686 37.90 -17.51 12.00
N ILE A 687 36.76 -17.93 12.55
CA ILE A 687 36.67 -18.47 13.91
C ILE A 687 37.21 -19.91 13.97
N SER A 688 36.91 -20.73 12.97
CA SER A 688 37.28 -22.14 12.92
C SER A 688 38.74 -22.37 12.51
N GLY A 689 39.39 -21.37 11.92
CA GLY A 689 40.78 -21.43 11.45
C GLY A 689 40.99 -22.38 10.26
N LYS A 690 39.92 -22.93 9.69
CA LYS A 690 39.94 -23.88 8.57
C LYS A 690 38.79 -23.55 7.60
N PRO A 691 39.01 -23.72 6.27
CA PRO A 691 37.93 -23.56 5.29
C PRO A 691 36.82 -24.58 5.53
N ILE A 692 35.57 -24.16 5.30
CA ILE A 692 34.41 -25.05 5.37
C ILE A 692 34.50 -26.06 4.22
N ASN A 693 34.13 -27.31 4.49
CA ASN A 693 34.08 -28.36 3.48
C ASN A 693 33.18 -27.92 2.30
N GLU A 694 33.72 -27.97 1.09
CA GLU A 694 33.05 -27.57 -0.16
C GLU A 694 31.69 -28.26 -0.35
N ARG A 695 31.56 -29.52 0.07
CA ARG A 695 30.28 -30.24 -0.01
C ARG A 695 29.21 -29.63 0.89
N ILE A 696 29.62 -29.18 2.08
CA ILE A 696 28.72 -28.54 3.05
C ILE A 696 28.33 -27.15 2.52
N LEU A 697 29.30 -26.40 1.97
CA LEU A 697 29.07 -25.10 1.36
C LEU A 697 28.11 -25.20 0.17
N ALA A 698 28.35 -26.14 -0.76
CA ALA A 698 27.48 -26.38 -1.91
C ALA A 698 26.07 -26.80 -1.46
N MET A 699 25.95 -27.69 -0.47
CA MET A 699 24.65 -28.08 0.09
C MET A 699 23.92 -26.88 0.70
N ALA A 700 24.61 -26.03 1.48
CA ALA A 700 24.04 -24.82 2.03
C ALA A 700 23.58 -23.86 0.91
N MET A 701 24.35 -23.71 -0.16
CA MET A 701 24.01 -22.90 -1.34
C MET A 701 22.74 -23.42 -2.03
N TYR A 702 22.66 -24.73 -2.29
CA TYR A 702 21.47 -25.33 -2.90
C TYR A 702 20.23 -25.21 -2.02
N ILE A 703 20.36 -25.42 -0.71
CA ILE A 703 19.25 -25.23 0.25
C ILE A 703 18.82 -23.76 0.24
N GLY A 704 19.76 -22.83 0.31
CA GLY A 704 19.50 -21.39 0.26
C GLY A 704 18.78 -20.99 -1.03
N MET A 705 19.22 -21.53 -2.18
CA MET A 705 18.62 -21.27 -3.49
C MET A 705 17.21 -21.86 -3.59
N ALA A 706 17.00 -23.08 -3.11
CA ALA A 706 15.67 -23.70 -3.08
C ALA A 706 14.69 -22.90 -2.21
N LEU A 707 15.13 -22.42 -1.04
CA LEU A 707 14.33 -21.57 -0.15
C LEU A 707 14.01 -20.22 -0.80
N LEU A 708 15.01 -19.57 -1.40
CA LEU A 708 14.82 -18.28 -2.08
C LEU A 708 13.88 -18.41 -3.28
N LEU A 709 14.09 -19.41 -4.14
CA LEU A 709 13.21 -19.68 -5.29
C LEU A 709 11.79 -20.03 -4.83
N GLY A 710 11.64 -20.85 -3.78
CA GLY A 710 10.33 -21.15 -3.20
C GLY A 710 9.61 -19.89 -2.71
N LEU A 711 10.32 -19.00 -2.02
CA LEU A 711 9.77 -17.71 -1.58
C LEU A 711 9.39 -16.82 -2.77
N VAL A 712 10.27 -16.69 -3.77
CA VAL A 712 10.00 -15.90 -4.98
C VAL A 712 8.77 -16.44 -5.72
N LEU A 713 8.60 -17.76 -5.83
CA LEU A 713 7.43 -18.37 -6.45
C LEU A 713 6.14 -18.06 -5.68
N VAL A 714 6.15 -18.18 -4.35
CA VAL A 714 4.99 -17.87 -3.51
C VAL A 714 4.60 -16.40 -3.61
N ILE A 715 5.57 -15.48 -3.53
CA ILE A 715 5.28 -14.05 -3.61
C ILE A 715 4.87 -13.67 -5.04
N THR A 716 5.50 -14.23 -6.07
CA THR A 716 5.09 -14.00 -7.47
C THR A 716 3.69 -14.53 -7.73
N TYR A 717 3.34 -15.69 -7.17
CA TYR A 717 1.97 -16.19 -7.22
C TYR A 717 0.99 -15.22 -6.56
N ASN A 718 1.35 -14.65 -5.40
CA ASN A 718 0.53 -13.62 -4.75
C ASN A 718 0.44 -12.32 -5.57
N ASP A 719 1.52 -11.90 -6.24
CA ASP A 719 1.53 -10.74 -7.13
C ASP A 719 0.63 -10.98 -8.35
N LEU A 720 0.74 -12.16 -8.97
CA LEU A 720 -0.11 -12.56 -10.07
C LEU A 720 -1.55 -12.63 -9.61
N ILE A 721 -1.83 -13.21 -8.44
CA ILE A 721 -3.16 -13.16 -7.86
C ILE A 721 -3.61 -11.71 -7.75
N ARG A 722 -2.83 -10.82 -7.14
CA ARG A 722 -3.20 -9.41 -6.94
C ARG A 722 -3.40 -8.64 -8.24
N LEU A 723 -2.67 -9.01 -9.29
CA LEU A 723 -2.74 -8.37 -10.60
C LEU A 723 -3.92 -8.89 -11.42
N LEU A 724 -4.25 -10.18 -11.28
CA LEU A 724 -5.34 -10.85 -11.99
C LEU A 724 -6.69 -10.76 -11.23
N PHE A 725 -6.63 -10.63 -9.90
CA PHE A 725 -7.70 -10.55 -8.91
C PHE A 725 -7.34 -9.47 -7.87
#